data_AF-A0AAU5UJX6-F1
#
_entry.id   AF-A0AAU5UJX6-F1
#
_cell.length_a   1.000
_cell.length_b   1.000
_cell.length_c   1.000
_cell.angle_alpha   90.00
_cell.angle_beta   90.00
_cell.angle_gamma   90.00
#
_symmetry.space_group_name_H-M   'P 1'
#
loop_
_entity.id
_entity.type
_entity.pdbx_description
1 polymer ?
#
loop_
_entity_poly.entity_id
_entity_poly.type
_entity_poly.pdbx_seq_one_letter_code
_entity_poly.pdbx_strand_id
1 'polypeptide(L)'
;MGRRRALLVATYEYEDAGLRRLTTPAQDAEALADVLEDPAIAGFEVQVLINEPTSRVGEAIGEFYATAERDDLTLLYFSGHGLKDDNGRLYLAMKNTKRERLRFSALPAHMIDEAVEDSPARQKILILDCCYAGAYTVERFAKSDAAIHTKAELGGRGRIVLTATDSRQYAFEGSEIHGEAAQSVFTRHVVEGLRSGAADLDSDGDITADELYRYVYDAVVAEQPSQRPKQFADVEGRTVIAANVQWTLPPRITANLDSPLQPLREAGLQELGQLLQASNEDVRQTARAKLEELTNDDSRTISNTAQAYLDAPPPARPQPVAAPMVRRRAAGPTFGGAAKATVRRWRDRVRLPTVDRPVFLLTVAAAGLAIASAALQTSWYSIAVAVVLTAAVIAQLRLREAGTAFVAGLSVPGLVSALVLTSWLTNLIPTGLQNLPGYLAAAAHGAWLAAGVVAFTRWRPGEPHPQLRLVLLGAAAAIIVLLIVVDASRSGPHLLQPDLTRRLTPVVLGILGAELALACPLFNLGRPFFAGWVLGGFVVWIGLFNPMGGPTARLLVLFAVWLLLGLVGVIRPAGTILPTRRRLLAATLVAPAVLGGVVVAVVPPATRSPIAVGLAVSPDSQFLYAADIVNARILKLSTTTRKQVGDALRVGIQPSRLALSPDGKMLYVANSGSGTISVIDVAAWKVVGQPIAVAPEPTEITASAAAHRVYVLSQKSQTITEVNTETMQTVGGPLASGPNPADIAVDEKGERLYVAGGANVVAVIDTKTRQPARTPIKINSEPRDLAPGPDGMLYAIGSTSYAVINTNVETTRPTPVNVPAASRIAASDGEKLYILGTEGSDDVVRIVDLGKHQVVGSLTDDLGVTVELAVSPDGQRMYVSNFYQDGILVLDTVGPKVIGKIELKS
;
A
#
# COMPACT_ATOMS: atom_id res chain seq x y z
N MET A 1 2.98 -26.26 -34.79
CA MET A 1 2.48 -25.95 -33.43
C MET A 1 3.36 -26.69 -32.45
N GLY A 2 3.73 -26.09 -31.32
CA GLY A 2 4.44 -26.82 -30.28
C GLY A 2 3.52 -27.85 -29.61
N ARG A 3 4.12 -28.78 -28.88
CA ARG A 3 3.40 -29.88 -28.22
C ARG A 3 2.70 -29.37 -26.98
N ARG A 4 1.54 -29.95 -26.67
CA ARG A 4 0.84 -29.75 -25.40
C ARG A 4 1.17 -30.94 -24.52
N ARG A 5 1.83 -30.71 -23.38
CA ARG A 5 2.33 -31.79 -22.51
C ARG A 5 1.84 -31.58 -21.09
N ALA A 6 1.31 -32.62 -20.47
CA ALA A 6 0.85 -32.56 -19.09
C ALA A 6 1.47 -33.66 -18.22
N LEU A 7 1.83 -33.31 -16.99
CA LEU A 7 2.27 -34.24 -15.96
C LEU A 7 1.33 -34.11 -14.77
N LEU A 8 0.61 -35.18 -14.45
CA LEU A 8 -0.39 -35.23 -13.38
C LEU A 8 0.14 -36.12 -12.26
N VAL A 9 0.26 -35.56 -11.06
CA VAL A 9 0.79 -36.28 -9.89
C VAL A 9 -0.31 -36.37 -8.84
N ALA A 10 -0.72 -37.59 -8.51
CA ALA A 10 -1.70 -37.86 -7.47
C ALA A 10 -1.09 -38.73 -6.37
N THR A 11 -1.18 -38.27 -5.12
CA THR A 11 -0.78 -39.08 -3.96
C THR A 11 -1.90 -39.11 -2.95
N TYR A 12 -2.33 -40.32 -2.60
CA TYR A 12 -3.39 -40.55 -1.63
C TYR A 12 -3.05 -41.65 -0.61
N GLU A 13 -2.06 -42.50 -0.89
CA GLU A 13 -1.50 -43.46 0.08
C GLU A 13 -0.15 -42.97 0.60
N TYR A 14 0.06 -43.08 1.92
CA TYR A 14 1.27 -42.62 2.61
C TYR A 14 1.81 -43.71 3.53
N GLU A 15 3.14 -43.88 3.55
CA GLU A 15 3.83 -44.81 4.46
C GLU A 15 3.87 -44.30 5.91
N ASP A 16 3.81 -42.98 6.11
CA ASP A 16 3.79 -42.35 7.43
C ASP A 16 2.36 -42.36 7.99
N ALA A 17 2.16 -43.06 9.10
CA ALA A 17 0.87 -43.20 9.76
C ALA A 17 0.26 -41.87 10.27
N GLY A 18 1.06 -40.80 10.35
CA GLY A 18 0.62 -39.44 10.70
C GLY A 18 0.02 -38.66 9.54
N LEU A 19 0.00 -39.22 8.32
CA LEU A 19 -0.68 -38.67 7.15
C LEU A 19 -1.93 -39.51 6.83
N ARG A 20 -3.10 -38.86 6.85
CA ARG A 20 -4.37 -39.51 6.53
C ARG A 20 -4.40 -39.88 5.04
N ARG A 21 -4.85 -41.11 4.74
CA ARG A 21 -5.16 -41.54 3.38
C ARG A 21 -6.30 -40.70 2.79
N LEU A 22 -6.07 -40.16 1.59
CA LEU A 22 -7.08 -39.42 0.83
C LEU A 22 -7.89 -40.38 -0.06
N THR A 23 -9.11 -40.01 -0.43
CA THR A 23 -10.00 -40.88 -1.22
C THR A 23 -10.11 -40.47 -2.68
N THR A 24 -9.90 -39.20 -3.00
CA THR A 24 -10.19 -38.61 -4.32
C THR A 24 -8.99 -38.40 -5.27
N PRO A 25 -7.72 -38.21 -4.82
CA PRO A 25 -6.65 -37.74 -5.72
C PRO A 25 -6.40 -38.57 -6.99
N ALA A 26 -6.55 -39.90 -6.93
CA ALA A 26 -6.42 -40.73 -8.14
C ALA A 26 -7.53 -40.45 -9.15
N GLN A 27 -8.78 -40.43 -8.67
CA GLN A 27 -9.96 -40.17 -9.50
C GLN A 27 -9.94 -38.74 -10.06
N ASP A 28 -9.45 -37.78 -9.27
CA ASP A 28 -9.29 -36.39 -9.69
C ASP A 28 -8.25 -36.27 -10.83
N ALA A 29 -7.11 -36.97 -10.71
CA ALA A 29 -6.08 -36.99 -11.76
C ALA A 29 -6.54 -37.75 -13.01
N GLU A 30 -7.20 -38.90 -12.87
CA GLU A 30 -7.74 -39.66 -14.00
C GLU A 30 -8.81 -38.85 -14.74
N ALA A 31 -9.75 -38.23 -14.03
CA ALA A 31 -10.80 -37.42 -14.65
C ALA A 31 -10.25 -36.17 -15.36
N LEU A 32 -9.18 -35.58 -14.85
CA LEU A 32 -8.48 -34.48 -15.51
C LEU A 32 -7.67 -34.96 -16.72
N ALA A 33 -7.02 -36.13 -16.63
CA ALA A 33 -6.30 -36.73 -17.74
C ALA A 33 -7.24 -36.99 -18.93
N ASP A 34 -8.41 -37.57 -18.68
CA ASP A 34 -9.42 -37.85 -19.72
C ASP A 34 -9.77 -36.60 -20.56
N VAL A 35 -9.96 -35.46 -19.90
CA VAL A 35 -10.33 -34.21 -20.57
C VAL A 35 -9.14 -33.54 -21.24
N LEU A 36 -7.94 -33.67 -20.65
CA LEU A 36 -6.72 -33.12 -21.21
C LEU A 36 -6.25 -33.90 -22.44
N GLU A 37 -6.37 -35.23 -22.47
CA GLU A 37 -5.98 -36.09 -23.59
C GLU A 37 -6.91 -35.95 -24.80
N ASP A 38 -8.19 -35.65 -24.57
CA ASP A 38 -9.18 -35.54 -25.65
C ASP A 38 -8.74 -34.49 -26.68
N PRO A 39 -8.45 -34.87 -27.95
CA PRO A 39 -7.95 -33.96 -28.97
C PRO A 39 -8.98 -32.91 -29.41
N ALA A 40 -10.27 -33.15 -29.18
CA ALA A 40 -11.31 -32.17 -29.46
C ALA A 40 -11.35 -31.10 -28.36
N ILE A 41 -11.05 -31.46 -27.10
CA ILE A 41 -11.08 -30.53 -25.98
C ILE A 41 -9.73 -29.86 -25.78
N ALA A 42 -8.64 -30.61 -25.54
CA ALA A 42 -7.37 -30.02 -25.14
C ALA A 42 -6.13 -30.65 -25.82
N GLY A 43 -6.15 -31.93 -26.16
CA GLY A 43 -5.10 -32.60 -26.94
C GLY A 43 -3.69 -32.55 -26.33
N PHE A 44 -3.59 -32.74 -25.01
CA PHE A 44 -2.32 -32.89 -24.31
C PHE A 44 -1.80 -34.33 -24.39
N GLU A 45 -0.49 -34.47 -24.53
CA GLU A 45 0.25 -35.68 -24.17
C GLU A 45 0.33 -35.74 -22.64
N VAL A 46 -0.46 -36.61 -22.01
CA VAL A 46 -0.57 -36.69 -20.54
C VAL A 46 0.25 -37.86 -19.98
N GLN A 47 0.98 -37.59 -18.90
CA GLN A 47 1.61 -38.60 -18.06
C GLN A 47 1.04 -38.53 -16.64
N VAL A 48 0.54 -39.65 -16.12
CA VAL A 48 -0.03 -39.73 -14.76
C VAL A 48 0.89 -40.53 -13.84
N LEU A 49 1.21 -39.99 -12.67
CA LEU A 49 1.97 -40.64 -11.61
C LEU A 49 1.12 -40.76 -10.35
N ILE A 50 0.85 -42.00 -9.94
CA ILE A 50 -0.03 -42.30 -8.81
C ILE A 50 0.76 -42.99 -7.69
N ASN A 51 0.74 -42.40 -6.47
CA ASN A 51 1.41 -42.95 -5.29
C ASN A 51 2.90 -43.30 -5.51
N GLU A 52 3.59 -42.51 -6.33
CA GLU A 52 5.02 -42.68 -6.58
C GLU A 52 5.87 -42.06 -5.44
N PRO A 53 7.09 -42.56 -5.19
CA PRO A 53 7.99 -41.98 -4.19
C PRO A 53 8.60 -40.66 -4.67
N THR A 54 9.06 -39.84 -3.73
CA THR A 54 9.63 -38.50 -4.00
C THR A 54 10.73 -38.50 -5.06
N SER A 55 11.58 -39.52 -5.11
CA SER A 55 12.66 -39.62 -6.11
C SER A 55 12.14 -39.76 -7.53
N ARG A 56 11.11 -40.61 -7.73
CA ARG A 56 10.55 -40.89 -9.05
C ARG A 56 9.76 -39.69 -9.59
N VAL A 57 8.98 -39.05 -8.73
CA VAL A 57 8.23 -37.83 -9.08
C VAL A 57 9.17 -36.67 -9.38
N GLY A 58 10.21 -36.46 -8.56
CA GLY A 58 11.21 -35.42 -8.79
C GLY A 58 11.97 -35.60 -10.11
N GLU A 59 12.37 -36.83 -10.43
CA GLU A 59 12.98 -37.18 -11.72
C GLU A 59 12.04 -36.88 -12.90
N ALA A 60 10.78 -37.30 -12.82
CA ALA A 60 9.80 -37.07 -13.86
C ALA A 60 9.51 -35.57 -14.10
N ILE A 61 9.42 -34.76 -13.05
CA ILE A 61 9.25 -33.29 -13.18
C ILE A 61 10.48 -32.67 -13.87
N GLY A 62 11.69 -33.09 -13.48
CA GLY A 62 12.92 -32.63 -14.10
C GLY A 62 12.97 -32.97 -15.60
N GLU A 63 12.69 -34.22 -15.95
CA GLU A 63 12.64 -34.67 -17.35
C GLU A 63 11.54 -33.97 -18.16
N PHE A 64 10.35 -33.84 -17.59
CA PHE A 64 9.20 -33.18 -18.21
C PHE A 64 9.54 -31.76 -18.68
N TYR A 65 10.14 -30.96 -17.80
CA TYR A 65 10.51 -29.58 -18.10
C TYR A 65 11.78 -29.43 -18.94
N ALA A 66 12.78 -30.31 -18.76
CA ALA A 66 14.04 -30.28 -19.50
C ALA A 66 13.88 -30.67 -20.97
N THR A 67 12.92 -31.55 -21.28
CA THR A 67 12.64 -32.03 -22.65
C THR A 67 11.66 -31.15 -23.42
N ALA A 68 11.12 -30.10 -22.81
CA ALA A 68 10.16 -29.21 -23.45
C ALA A 68 10.83 -28.28 -24.48
N GLU A 69 10.13 -28.00 -25.58
CA GLU A 69 10.56 -27.07 -26.61
C GLU A 69 9.96 -25.68 -26.40
N ARG A 70 10.49 -24.66 -27.10
CA ARG A 70 10.08 -23.26 -26.89
C ARG A 70 8.60 -22.99 -27.13
N ASP A 71 8.01 -23.67 -28.11
CA ASP A 71 6.62 -23.44 -28.49
C ASP A 71 5.66 -24.40 -27.77
N ASP A 72 6.16 -25.25 -26.87
CA ASP A 72 5.34 -26.16 -26.08
C ASP A 72 4.53 -25.41 -25.01
N LEU A 73 3.34 -25.95 -24.74
CA LEU A 73 2.52 -25.62 -23.58
C LEU A 73 2.63 -26.75 -22.56
N THR A 74 3.15 -26.44 -21.37
CA THR A 74 3.33 -27.42 -20.30
C THR A 74 2.30 -27.22 -19.19
N LEU A 75 1.71 -28.31 -18.68
CA LEU A 75 0.79 -28.30 -17.55
C LEU A 75 1.24 -29.31 -16.49
N LEU A 76 1.57 -28.86 -15.28
CA LEU A 76 1.82 -29.75 -14.14
C LEU A 76 0.65 -29.65 -13.18
N TYR A 77 0.04 -30.79 -12.84
CA TYR A 77 -1.04 -30.91 -11.87
C TYR A 77 -0.57 -31.72 -10.67
N PHE A 78 -0.92 -31.28 -9.46
CA PHE A 78 -0.68 -32.04 -8.23
C PHE A 78 -1.94 -32.11 -7.37
N SER A 79 -2.28 -33.32 -6.92
CA SER A 79 -3.32 -33.58 -5.91
C SER A 79 -2.78 -34.44 -4.77
N GLY A 80 -2.99 -34.01 -3.54
CA GLY A 80 -2.53 -34.69 -2.33
C GLY A 80 -2.29 -33.75 -1.14
N HIS A 81 -1.56 -34.21 -0.11
CA HIS A 81 -1.21 -33.34 1.02
C HIS A 81 -0.11 -32.33 0.67
N GLY A 82 -0.37 -31.05 0.98
CA GLY A 82 0.67 -30.03 1.10
C GLY A 82 1.04 -29.83 2.57
N LEU A 83 2.34 -29.81 2.87
CA LEU A 83 2.89 -29.74 4.23
C LEU A 83 3.84 -28.55 4.33
N LYS A 84 3.85 -27.87 5.49
CA LYS A 84 4.82 -26.81 5.78
C LYS A 84 5.83 -27.24 6.82
N ASP A 85 7.09 -26.85 6.62
CA ASP A 85 8.09 -26.91 7.71
C ASP A 85 7.93 -25.73 8.68
N ASP A 86 8.68 -25.74 9.79
CA ASP A 86 8.67 -24.66 10.79
C ASP A 86 9.10 -23.29 10.24
N ASN A 87 9.69 -23.25 9.03
CA ASN A 87 10.08 -22.02 8.35
C ASN A 87 9.03 -21.56 7.33
N GLY A 88 7.89 -22.25 7.23
CA GLY A 88 6.79 -21.95 6.33
C GLY A 88 6.97 -22.46 4.91
N ARG A 89 8.03 -23.24 4.63
CA ARG A 89 8.32 -23.76 3.28
C ARG A 89 7.35 -24.86 2.91
N LEU A 90 6.79 -24.80 1.71
CA LEU A 90 5.86 -25.80 1.21
C LEU A 90 6.60 -27.04 0.68
N TYR A 91 6.06 -28.20 1.05
CA TYR A 91 6.44 -29.52 0.59
C TYR A 91 5.18 -30.25 0.10
N LEU A 92 5.25 -30.89 -1.06
CA LEU A 92 4.22 -31.78 -1.56
C LEU A 92 4.51 -33.19 -1.06
N ALA A 93 3.55 -33.79 -0.36
CA ALA A 93 3.71 -35.11 0.23
C ALA A 93 3.56 -36.20 -0.84
N MET A 94 4.54 -37.08 -0.89
CA MET A 94 4.61 -38.26 -1.75
C MET A 94 4.45 -39.53 -0.91
N LYS A 95 4.36 -40.71 -1.53
CA LYS A 95 4.11 -41.97 -0.82
C LYS A 95 5.05 -42.22 0.36
N ASN A 96 6.35 -41.95 0.19
CA ASN A 96 7.39 -42.19 1.19
C ASN A 96 7.70 -40.96 2.08
N THR A 97 6.83 -39.95 2.09
CA THR A 97 7.00 -38.77 2.94
C THR A 97 6.89 -39.10 4.41
N LYS A 98 7.85 -38.61 5.21
CA LYS A 98 7.84 -38.70 6.67
C LYS A 98 7.62 -37.32 7.27
N ARG A 99 6.56 -37.16 8.06
CA ARG A 99 6.11 -35.84 8.57
C ARG A 99 7.18 -35.13 9.40
N GLU A 100 7.98 -35.89 10.15
CA GLU A 100 9.08 -35.36 10.98
C GLU A 100 10.33 -35.00 10.16
N ARG A 101 10.42 -35.42 8.90
CA ARG A 101 11.63 -35.29 8.07
C ARG A 101 11.30 -34.81 6.64
N LEU A 102 10.43 -33.81 6.52
CA LEU A 102 9.95 -33.28 5.23
C LEU A 102 11.09 -32.97 4.25
N ARG A 103 12.17 -32.34 4.74
CA ARG A 103 13.33 -31.93 3.92
C ARG A 103 13.99 -33.02 3.10
N PHE A 104 13.87 -34.28 3.53
CA PHE A 104 14.55 -35.41 2.90
C PHE A 104 13.57 -36.50 2.43
N SER A 105 12.26 -36.29 2.60
CA SER A 105 11.27 -37.33 2.31
C SER A 105 10.05 -36.83 1.54
N ALA A 106 9.81 -35.51 1.49
CA ALA A 106 8.77 -34.88 0.69
C ALA A 106 9.39 -34.07 -0.46
N LEU A 107 8.59 -33.78 -1.49
CA LEU A 107 9.05 -32.98 -2.63
C LEU A 107 8.94 -31.49 -2.29
N PRO A 108 10.05 -30.74 -2.14
CA PRO A 108 9.97 -29.32 -1.87
C PRO A 108 9.47 -28.51 -3.07
N ALA A 109 8.60 -27.54 -2.81
CA ALA A 109 8.04 -26.63 -3.82
C ALA A 109 9.10 -25.90 -4.67
N HIS A 110 10.20 -25.44 -4.05
CA HIS A 110 11.25 -24.69 -4.75
C HIS A 110 11.98 -25.51 -5.83
N MET A 111 12.05 -26.85 -5.71
CA MET A 111 12.66 -27.67 -6.77
C MET A 111 11.75 -27.73 -8.01
N ILE A 112 10.43 -27.66 -7.82
CA ILE A 112 9.47 -27.55 -8.92
C ILE A 112 9.62 -26.17 -9.58
N ASP A 113 9.81 -25.11 -8.78
CA ASP A 113 10.07 -23.77 -9.32
C ASP A 113 11.35 -23.72 -10.17
N GLU A 114 12.45 -24.30 -9.68
CA GLU A 114 13.71 -24.39 -10.42
C GLU A 114 13.51 -25.13 -11.76
N ALA A 115 12.82 -26.28 -11.76
CA ALA A 115 12.53 -27.02 -12.98
C ALA A 115 11.65 -26.22 -13.98
N VAL A 116 10.64 -25.50 -13.49
CA VAL A 116 9.78 -24.63 -14.32
C VAL A 116 10.57 -23.47 -14.92
N GLU A 117 11.47 -22.86 -14.14
CA GLU A 117 12.32 -21.74 -14.57
C GLU A 117 13.33 -22.15 -15.63
N ASP A 118 13.95 -23.32 -15.45
CA ASP A 118 14.93 -23.86 -16.38
C ASP A 118 14.28 -24.40 -17.67
N SER A 119 12.95 -24.57 -17.68
CA SER A 119 12.22 -25.09 -18.84
C SER A 119 12.24 -24.12 -20.05
N PRO A 120 12.59 -24.60 -21.25
CA PRO A 120 12.55 -23.82 -22.48
C PRO A 120 11.15 -23.39 -22.93
N ALA A 121 10.09 -24.07 -22.47
CA ALA A 121 8.71 -23.81 -22.86
C ALA A 121 8.32 -22.35 -22.63
N ARG A 122 7.61 -21.73 -23.56
CA ARG A 122 7.17 -20.34 -23.37
C ARG A 122 5.94 -20.25 -22.48
N GLN A 123 5.10 -21.27 -22.45
CA GLN A 123 3.87 -21.30 -21.66
C GLN A 123 3.90 -22.43 -20.65
N LYS A 124 3.73 -22.08 -19.38
CA LYS A 124 3.74 -23.03 -18.26
C LYS A 124 2.53 -22.83 -17.36
N ILE A 125 1.78 -23.89 -17.12
CA ILE A 125 0.63 -23.93 -16.22
C ILE A 125 0.94 -24.87 -15.07
N LEU A 126 0.62 -24.46 -13.85
CA LEU A 126 0.72 -25.28 -12.66
C LEU A 126 -0.61 -25.26 -11.91
N ILE A 127 -1.18 -26.43 -11.63
CA ILE A 127 -2.45 -26.57 -10.90
C ILE A 127 -2.18 -27.36 -9.63
N LEU A 128 -2.42 -26.75 -8.47
CA LEU A 128 -2.13 -27.33 -7.16
C LEU A 128 -3.42 -27.51 -6.36
N ASP A 129 -3.89 -28.75 -6.28
CA ASP A 129 -5.02 -29.17 -5.46
C ASP A 129 -4.54 -29.81 -4.15
N CYS A 130 -4.06 -28.96 -3.23
CA CYS A 130 -3.55 -29.41 -1.95
C CYS A 130 -3.70 -28.36 -0.84
N CYS A 131 -3.62 -28.83 0.40
CA CYS A 131 -3.56 -27.96 1.59
C CYS A 131 -2.38 -27.00 1.49
N TYR A 132 -2.62 -25.72 1.81
CA TYR A 132 -1.59 -24.68 1.75
C TYR A 132 -0.98 -24.41 0.37
N ALA A 133 -1.63 -24.83 -0.72
CA ALA A 133 -1.19 -24.51 -2.08
C ALA A 133 -0.92 -23.01 -2.27
N GLY A 134 -1.71 -22.12 -1.66
CA GLY A 134 -1.46 -20.68 -1.68
C GLY A 134 -0.15 -20.20 -1.01
N ALA A 135 0.58 -21.06 -0.28
CA ALA A 135 1.91 -20.74 0.25
C ALA A 135 3.03 -20.90 -0.78
N TYR A 136 2.80 -21.74 -1.80
CA TYR A 136 3.69 -21.90 -2.95
C TYR A 136 4.02 -20.54 -3.60
N THR A 137 3.03 -19.65 -3.65
CA THR A 137 3.12 -18.37 -4.36
C THR A 137 3.60 -17.20 -3.49
N VAL A 138 3.38 -17.24 -2.17
CA VAL A 138 3.85 -16.21 -1.21
C VAL A 138 5.38 -16.15 -1.15
N GLU A 139 6.07 -17.26 -1.35
CA GLU A 139 7.54 -17.28 -1.35
C GLU A 139 8.15 -16.58 -2.58
N ARG A 140 7.46 -16.57 -3.72
CA ARG A 140 8.00 -16.14 -5.01
C ARG A 140 7.40 -14.85 -5.58
N PHE A 141 6.08 -14.71 -5.61
CA PHE A 141 5.41 -13.52 -6.18
C PHE A 141 5.40 -12.29 -5.26
N ALA A 142 6.04 -12.38 -4.09
CA ALA A 142 6.29 -11.23 -3.21
C ALA A 142 7.34 -10.24 -3.77
N LYS A 143 7.94 -10.51 -4.94
CA LYS A 143 9.04 -9.72 -5.54
C LYS A 143 8.87 -9.30 -7.00
N SER A 144 7.86 -9.75 -7.73
CA SER A 144 7.67 -9.34 -9.13
C SER A 144 6.80 -8.09 -9.23
N ASP A 145 7.45 -6.96 -9.56
CA ASP A 145 6.79 -5.78 -10.10
C ASP A 145 6.33 -6.09 -11.53
N ALA A 146 5.08 -6.51 -11.72
CA ALA A 146 4.42 -6.63 -13.03
C ALA A 146 4.30 -5.28 -13.77
N ALA A 147 5.31 -4.92 -14.56
CA ALA A 147 5.23 -3.85 -15.54
C ALA A 147 5.82 -4.38 -16.86
N ILE A 148 4.94 -4.60 -17.84
CA ILE A 148 5.04 -4.33 -19.29
C ILE A 148 4.00 -5.25 -19.98
N HIS A 149 2.96 -4.65 -20.56
CA HIS A 149 2.11 -5.31 -21.54
C HIS A 149 2.18 -4.50 -22.83
N THR A 150 2.82 -5.04 -23.86
CA THR A 150 2.59 -4.63 -25.24
C THR A 150 2.78 -5.82 -26.18
N LYS A 151 1.67 -6.39 -26.64
CA LYS A 151 1.28 -6.71 -28.03
C LYS A 151 0.42 -7.97 -28.09
N ALA A 152 -0.75 -7.79 -28.70
CA ALA A 152 -1.64 -8.86 -29.14
C ALA A 152 -1.07 -9.46 -30.44
N GLU A 153 -0.24 -10.48 -30.30
CA GLU A 153 0.02 -11.46 -31.35
C GLU A 153 -0.07 -12.84 -30.69
N LEU A 154 -0.76 -13.77 -31.35
CA LEU A 154 -1.05 -15.13 -30.86
C LEU A 154 0.23 -15.81 -30.36
N GLY A 155 0.19 -16.31 -29.11
CA GLY A 155 1.30 -17.02 -28.47
C GLY A 155 1.80 -16.32 -27.22
N GLY A 156 0.99 -16.33 -26.15
CA GLY A 156 1.41 -15.73 -24.90
C GLY A 156 2.66 -16.39 -24.31
N ARG A 157 3.45 -15.67 -23.51
CA ARG A 157 4.62 -16.23 -22.81
C ARG A 157 4.47 -15.99 -21.33
N GLY A 158 4.81 -16.99 -20.52
CA GLY A 158 4.87 -16.84 -19.08
C GLY A 158 4.35 -18.04 -18.31
N ARG A 159 4.08 -17.81 -17.02
CA ARG A 159 3.72 -18.85 -16.06
C ARG A 159 2.40 -18.51 -15.37
N ILE A 160 1.51 -19.50 -15.30
CA ILE A 160 0.24 -19.42 -14.59
C ILE A 160 0.21 -20.49 -13.50
N VAL A 161 -0.20 -20.11 -12.28
CA VAL A 161 -0.37 -21.02 -11.14
C VAL A 161 -1.79 -20.89 -10.62
N LEU A 162 -2.54 -22.00 -10.64
CA LEU A 162 -3.87 -22.15 -10.07
C LEU A 162 -3.78 -22.97 -8.78
N THR A 163 -4.39 -22.50 -7.69
CA THR A 163 -4.36 -23.18 -6.40
C THR A 163 -5.75 -23.35 -5.83
N ALA A 164 -6.05 -24.51 -5.24
CA ALA A 164 -7.37 -24.81 -4.67
C ALA A 164 -7.69 -24.05 -3.36
N THR A 165 -6.70 -23.50 -2.65
CA THR A 165 -6.85 -22.87 -1.31
C THR A 165 -5.95 -21.64 -1.10
N ASP A 166 -6.29 -20.77 -0.14
CA ASP A 166 -5.43 -19.65 0.30
C ASP A 166 -4.30 -20.11 1.26
N SER A 167 -3.19 -19.37 1.26
CA SER A 167 -1.98 -19.47 2.10
C SER A 167 -2.18 -19.64 3.62
N ARG A 168 -3.38 -19.34 4.15
CA ARG A 168 -3.72 -19.32 5.59
C ARG A 168 -4.69 -20.41 6.04
N GLN A 169 -5.27 -21.20 5.14
CA GLN A 169 -6.30 -22.16 5.51
C GLN A 169 -5.70 -23.54 5.80
N TYR A 170 -6.09 -24.11 6.95
CA TYR A 170 -6.01 -25.54 7.22
C TYR A 170 -7.20 -26.16 6.48
N ALA A 171 -7.00 -27.09 5.55
CA ALA A 171 -8.12 -27.91 5.11
C ALA A 171 -8.42 -28.88 6.26
N PHE A 172 -9.39 -28.52 7.11
CA PHE A 172 -10.01 -29.47 8.01
C PHE A 172 -11.04 -30.21 7.16
N GLU A 173 -10.77 -31.47 6.82
CA GLU A 173 -11.86 -32.39 6.50
C GLU A 173 -12.70 -32.49 7.77
N GLY A 174 -13.92 -31.94 7.73
CA GLY A 174 -14.88 -32.08 8.81
C GLY A 174 -15.11 -33.56 9.14
N SER A 175 -15.38 -33.85 10.40
CA SER A 175 -15.73 -35.18 10.90
C SER A 175 -17.15 -35.63 10.52
N GLU A 176 -17.73 -35.10 9.45
CA GLU A 176 -19.04 -35.49 8.95
C GLU A 176 -18.98 -35.79 7.46
N ILE A 177 -19.20 -37.06 7.14
CA ILE A 177 -19.46 -37.53 5.78
C ILE A 177 -20.88 -37.07 5.44
N HIS A 178 -20.99 -36.16 4.49
CA HIS A 178 -22.25 -35.89 3.80
C HIS A 178 -22.11 -36.29 2.34
N GLY A 179 -22.79 -37.39 2.00
CA GLY A 179 -23.38 -37.68 0.69
C GLY A 179 -22.46 -37.78 -0.54
N GLU A 180 -22.26 -39.02 -1.00
CA GLU A 180 -22.02 -39.42 -2.41
C GLU A 180 -21.50 -38.37 -3.41
N ALA A 181 -20.23 -37.96 -3.31
CA ALA A 181 -19.43 -37.55 -4.47
C ALA A 181 -17.94 -37.81 -4.21
N ALA A 182 -17.28 -38.60 -5.06
CA ALA A 182 -15.95 -39.15 -4.84
C ALA A 182 -14.78 -38.27 -5.38
N GLN A 183 -14.97 -36.95 -5.48
CA GLN A 183 -14.01 -36.04 -6.12
C GLN A 183 -13.75 -34.75 -5.32
N SER A 184 -12.57 -34.14 -5.50
CA SER A 184 -12.26 -32.81 -4.97
C SER A 184 -13.20 -31.76 -5.58
N VAL A 185 -13.78 -30.88 -4.75
CA VAL A 185 -14.66 -29.78 -5.23
C VAL A 185 -13.94 -28.90 -6.25
N PHE A 186 -12.65 -28.63 -6.04
CA PHE A 186 -11.86 -27.81 -6.96
C PHE A 186 -11.60 -28.53 -8.29
N THR A 187 -11.04 -29.75 -8.26
CA THR A 187 -10.75 -30.47 -9.52
C THR A 187 -12.01 -30.87 -10.27
N ARG A 188 -13.11 -31.21 -9.57
CA ARG A 188 -14.40 -31.48 -10.22
C ARG A 188 -14.88 -30.30 -11.05
N HIS A 189 -14.81 -29.07 -10.52
CA HIS A 189 -15.19 -27.87 -11.28
C HIS A 189 -14.18 -27.54 -12.40
N VAL A 190 -12.89 -27.85 -12.25
CA VAL A 190 -11.92 -27.74 -13.36
C VAL A 190 -12.31 -28.69 -14.50
N VAL A 191 -12.57 -29.96 -14.18
CA VAL A 191 -12.94 -30.99 -15.15
C VAL A 191 -14.27 -30.64 -15.81
N GLU A 192 -15.28 -30.24 -15.03
CA GLU A 192 -16.60 -29.87 -15.54
C GLU A 192 -16.53 -28.67 -16.49
N GLY A 193 -15.81 -27.62 -16.11
CA GLY A 193 -15.65 -26.42 -16.94
C GLY A 193 -15.00 -26.71 -18.29
N LEU A 194 -13.99 -27.59 -18.31
CA LEU A 194 -13.32 -28.01 -19.54
C LEU A 194 -14.16 -28.97 -20.39
N ARG A 195 -14.81 -29.96 -19.75
CA ARG A 195 -15.60 -30.99 -20.43
C ARG A 195 -16.90 -30.46 -21.02
N SER A 196 -17.60 -29.62 -20.27
CA SER A 196 -18.86 -29.01 -20.72
C SER A 196 -18.62 -27.81 -21.65
N GLY A 197 -17.42 -27.22 -21.59
CA GLY A 197 -17.16 -25.94 -22.24
C GLY A 197 -17.74 -24.73 -21.50
N ALA A 198 -18.39 -24.92 -20.34
CA ALA A 198 -18.97 -23.83 -19.55
C ALA A 198 -17.94 -22.82 -19.02
N ALA A 199 -16.65 -23.18 -19.06
CA ALA A 199 -15.56 -22.28 -18.74
C ALA A 199 -15.22 -21.28 -19.86
N ASP A 200 -15.82 -21.38 -21.06
CA ASP A 200 -15.75 -20.36 -22.11
C ASP A 200 -16.73 -19.22 -21.76
N LEU A 201 -16.21 -18.15 -21.16
CA LEU A 201 -17.04 -17.10 -20.55
C LEU A 201 -17.33 -15.95 -21.50
N ASP A 202 -16.53 -15.76 -22.55
CA ASP A 202 -16.77 -14.77 -23.60
C ASP A 202 -17.42 -15.35 -24.87
N SER A 203 -17.61 -16.67 -24.91
CA SER A 203 -18.22 -17.43 -26.00
C SER A 203 -17.45 -17.31 -27.31
N ASP A 204 -16.12 -17.16 -27.26
CA ASP A 204 -15.25 -17.17 -28.44
C ASP A 204 -14.85 -18.58 -28.91
N GLY A 205 -15.23 -19.61 -28.14
CA GLY A 205 -14.97 -21.02 -28.42
C GLY A 205 -13.64 -21.55 -27.89
N ASP A 206 -12.80 -20.69 -27.32
CA ASP A 206 -11.57 -21.06 -26.64
C ASP A 206 -11.80 -20.98 -25.11
N ILE A 207 -11.16 -21.87 -24.35
CA ILE A 207 -11.13 -21.79 -22.88
C ILE A 207 -9.73 -21.38 -22.48
N THR A 208 -9.58 -20.13 -22.06
CA THR A 208 -8.31 -19.63 -21.53
C THR A 208 -8.10 -19.98 -20.06
N ALA A 209 -6.85 -19.92 -19.61
CA ALA A 209 -6.51 -20.12 -18.20
C ALA A 209 -7.21 -19.13 -17.25
N ASP A 210 -7.41 -17.88 -17.70
CA ASP A 210 -8.10 -16.83 -16.93
C ASP A 210 -9.60 -17.09 -16.83
N GLU A 211 -10.22 -17.62 -17.88
CA GLU A 211 -11.64 -17.99 -17.86
C GLU A 211 -11.89 -19.25 -17.05
N LEU A 212 -11.05 -20.28 -17.22
CA LEU A 212 -11.08 -21.48 -16.40
C LEU A 212 -10.98 -21.12 -14.92
N TYR A 213 -10.06 -20.23 -14.55
CA TYR A 213 -9.96 -19.77 -13.16
C TYR A 213 -11.23 -19.06 -12.68
N ARG A 214 -11.79 -18.13 -13.46
CA ARG A 214 -13.00 -17.37 -13.08
C ARG A 214 -14.19 -18.30 -12.87
N TYR A 215 -14.43 -19.19 -13.83
CA TYR A 215 -15.47 -20.22 -13.74
C TYR A 215 -15.30 -21.09 -12.48
N VAL A 216 -14.09 -21.63 -12.27
CA VAL A 216 -13.79 -22.50 -11.13
C VAL A 216 -13.90 -21.74 -9.80
N TYR A 217 -13.45 -20.49 -9.73
CA TYR A 217 -13.56 -19.67 -8.52
C TYR A 217 -15.01 -19.47 -8.13
N ASP A 218 -15.87 -19.06 -9.08
CA ASP A 218 -17.28 -18.80 -8.81
C ASP A 218 -18.02 -20.09 -8.41
N ALA A 219 -17.76 -21.20 -9.12
CA ALA A 219 -18.38 -22.49 -8.84
C ALA A 219 -17.95 -23.08 -7.49
N VAL A 220 -16.65 -23.02 -7.16
CA VAL A 220 -16.12 -23.52 -5.88
C VAL A 220 -16.59 -22.66 -4.72
N VAL A 221 -16.62 -21.32 -4.85
CA VAL A 221 -17.08 -20.44 -3.77
C VAL A 221 -18.59 -20.56 -3.55
N ALA A 222 -19.37 -20.77 -4.61
CA ALA A 222 -20.81 -21.00 -4.50
C ALA A 222 -21.12 -22.30 -3.73
N GLU A 223 -20.36 -23.36 -3.97
CA GLU A 223 -20.57 -24.66 -3.33
C GLU A 223 -19.92 -24.77 -1.95
N GLN A 224 -18.67 -24.35 -1.82
CA GLN A 224 -17.88 -24.41 -0.59
C GLN A 224 -17.29 -23.02 -0.28
N PRO A 225 -18.07 -22.09 0.34
CA PRO A 225 -17.63 -20.71 0.58
C PRO A 225 -16.35 -20.55 1.41
N SER A 226 -15.97 -21.58 2.17
CA SER A 226 -14.73 -21.62 2.94
C SER A 226 -13.50 -21.90 2.07
N GLN A 227 -13.66 -22.54 0.91
CA GLN A 227 -12.60 -22.82 -0.05
C GLN A 227 -12.49 -21.67 -1.04
N ARG A 228 -11.32 -21.03 -1.11
CA ARG A 228 -11.08 -19.90 -2.00
C ARG A 228 -9.89 -20.17 -2.91
N PRO A 229 -10.14 -20.57 -4.17
CA PRO A 229 -9.09 -20.72 -5.16
C PRO A 229 -8.34 -19.41 -5.39
N LYS A 230 -7.12 -19.51 -5.92
CA LYS A 230 -6.32 -18.35 -6.37
C LYS A 230 -5.61 -18.64 -7.67
N GLN A 231 -5.43 -17.59 -8.45
CA GLN A 231 -4.57 -17.57 -9.62
C GLN A 231 -3.42 -16.58 -9.41
N PHE A 232 -2.25 -16.96 -9.93
CA PHE A 232 -1.09 -16.11 -10.08
C PHE A 232 -0.60 -16.24 -11.51
N ALA A 233 -0.43 -15.12 -12.20
CA ALA A 233 0.02 -15.12 -13.59
C ALA A 233 1.13 -14.10 -13.76
N ASP A 234 2.20 -14.52 -14.43
CA ASP A 234 3.27 -13.66 -14.96
C ASP A 234 3.34 -13.98 -16.45
N VAL A 235 2.39 -13.44 -17.21
CA VAL A 235 2.18 -13.76 -18.63
C VAL A 235 2.01 -12.51 -19.47
N GLU A 236 2.57 -12.56 -20.68
CA GLU A 236 2.25 -11.65 -21.78
C GLU A 236 1.32 -12.39 -22.74
N GLY A 237 0.11 -11.88 -22.99
CA GLY A 237 -0.85 -12.47 -23.94
C GLY A 237 -1.75 -13.59 -23.35
N ARG A 238 -2.61 -14.18 -24.18
CA ARG A 238 -3.56 -15.24 -23.78
C ARG A 238 -2.93 -16.63 -23.77
N THR A 239 -3.31 -17.46 -22.80
CA THR A 239 -2.96 -18.89 -22.75
C THR A 239 -4.22 -19.72 -22.85
N VAL A 240 -4.47 -20.27 -24.05
CA VAL A 240 -5.60 -21.18 -24.32
C VAL A 240 -5.25 -22.56 -23.77
N ILE A 241 -6.15 -23.13 -22.97
CA ILE A 241 -6.02 -24.48 -22.39
C ILE A 241 -6.79 -25.49 -23.23
N ALA A 242 -8.04 -25.18 -23.58
CA ALA A 242 -8.95 -26.09 -24.27
C ALA A 242 -9.83 -25.34 -25.28
N ALA A 243 -10.52 -26.08 -26.12
CA ALA A 243 -11.60 -25.62 -26.98
C ALA A 243 -12.94 -26.00 -26.36
N ASN A 244 -13.93 -25.13 -26.53
CA ASN A 244 -15.31 -25.43 -26.17
C ASN A 244 -15.94 -26.31 -27.27
N VAL A 245 -15.97 -27.63 -27.03
CA VAL A 245 -16.54 -28.61 -27.96
C VAL A 245 -18.07 -28.60 -28.02
N GLN A 246 -18.73 -27.97 -27.04
CA GLN A 246 -20.19 -27.81 -27.00
C GLN A 246 -20.62 -26.41 -27.43
N TRP A 247 -19.71 -25.65 -28.07
CA TRP A 247 -19.99 -24.29 -28.50
C TRP A 247 -21.16 -24.27 -29.47
N THR A 248 -22.10 -23.37 -29.22
CA THR A 248 -23.21 -23.08 -30.12
C THR A 248 -23.28 -21.57 -30.30
N LEU A 249 -23.81 -21.14 -31.46
CA LEU A 249 -23.91 -19.72 -31.75
C LEU A 249 -24.69 -19.01 -30.62
N PRO A 250 -24.07 -18.03 -29.92
CA PRO A 250 -24.67 -17.41 -28.76
C PRO A 250 -26.08 -16.87 -29.06
N PRO A 251 -27.09 -17.13 -28.19
CA PRO A 251 -28.47 -16.71 -28.44
C PRO A 251 -28.62 -15.21 -28.70
N ARG A 252 -27.74 -14.39 -28.11
CA ARG A 252 -27.67 -12.94 -28.35
C ARG A 252 -27.36 -12.57 -29.80
N ILE A 253 -26.46 -13.33 -30.46
CA ILE A 253 -26.09 -13.10 -31.87
C ILE A 253 -27.28 -13.49 -32.75
N THR A 254 -27.86 -14.66 -32.51
CA THR A 254 -29.05 -15.13 -33.24
C THR A 254 -30.22 -14.14 -33.10
N ALA A 255 -30.54 -13.71 -31.87
CA ALA A 255 -31.61 -12.74 -31.61
C ALA A 255 -31.37 -11.38 -32.29
N ASN A 256 -30.11 -10.94 -32.38
CA ASN A 256 -29.73 -9.72 -33.09
C ASN A 256 -29.92 -9.87 -34.60
N LEU A 257 -29.50 -11.00 -35.19
CA LEU A 257 -29.62 -11.29 -36.62
C LEU A 257 -31.08 -11.46 -37.07
N ASP A 258 -31.92 -12.04 -36.22
CA ASP A 258 -33.36 -12.26 -36.46
C ASP A 258 -34.22 -11.01 -36.19
N SER A 259 -33.63 -9.94 -35.67
CA SER A 259 -34.33 -8.72 -35.31
C SER A 259 -34.89 -8.00 -36.56
N PRO A 260 -36.11 -7.45 -36.53
CA PRO A 260 -36.61 -6.60 -37.62
C PRO A 260 -35.88 -5.24 -37.69
N LEU A 261 -35.07 -4.89 -36.69
CA LEU A 261 -34.34 -3.64 -36.63
C LEU A 261 -32.95 -3.80 -37.25
N GLN A 262 -32.73 -3.15 -38.39
CA GLN A 262 -31.45 -3.18 -39.12
C GLN A 262 -30.21 -2.91 -38.23
N PRO A 263 -30.18 -1.93 -37.30
CA PRO A 263 -29.01 -1.70 -36.45
C PRO A 263 -28.64 -2.88 -35.55
N LEU A 264 -29.61 -3.66 -35.10
CA LEU A 264 -29.36 -4.86 -34.29
C LEU A 264 -28.82 -6.00 -35.16
N ARG A 265 -29.34 -6.15 -36.39
CA ARG A 265 -28.82 -7.13 -37.36
C ARG A 265 -27.37 -6.82 -37.74
N GLU A 266 -27.04 -5.54 -37.94
CA GLU A 266 -25.66 -5.08 -38.19
C GLU A 266 -24.74 -5.36 -37.00
N ALA A 267 -25.20 -5.15 -35.76
CA ALA A 267 -24.44 -5.50 -34.56
C ALA A 267 -24.20 -7.02 -34.46
N GLY A 268 -25.22 -7.84 -34.75
CA GLY A 268 -25.10 -9.30 -34.82
C GLY A 268 -24.10 -9.75 -35.90
N LEU A 269 -24.13 -9.13 -37.08
CA LEU A 269 -23.18 -9.35 -38.17
C LEU A 269 -21.74 -9.03 -37.77
N GLN A 270 -21.53 -7.92 -37.06
CA GLN A 270 -20.21 -7.52 -36.61
C GLN A 270 -19.60 -8.54 -35.64
N GLU A 271 -20.42 -9.08 -34.72
CA GLU A 271 -19.98 -10.11 -33.78
C GLU A 271 -19.74 -11.44 -34.49
N LEU A 272 -20.61 -11.82 -35.43
CA LEU A 272 -20.43 -13.02 -36.26
C LEU A 272 -19.15 -12.93 -37.11
N GLY A 273 -18.84 -11.75 -37.65
CA GLY A 273 -17.60 -11.50 -38.38
C GLY A 273 -16.34 -11.63 -37.51
N GLN A 274 -16.42 -11.29 -36.21
CA GLN A 274 -15.28 -11.49 -35.28
C GLN A 274 -15.00 -12.97 -35.02
N LEU A 275 -16.04 -13.81 -34.99
CA LEU A 275 -15.90 -15.26 -34.78
C LEU A 275 -15.15 -15.95 -35.94
N LEU A 276 -15.03 -15.33 -37.12
CA LEU A 276 -14.15 -15.82 -38.19
C LEU A 276 -12.66 -15.81 -37.80
N GLN A 277 -12.28 -15.07 -36.75
CA GLN A 277 -10.92 -14.99 -36.23
C GLN A 277 -10.72 -15.81 -34.94
N ALA A 278 -11.74 -16.53 -34.45
CA ALA A 278 -11.62 -17.44 -33.31
C ALA A 278 -10.53 -18.49 -33.58
N SER A 279 -9.84 -19.00 -32.56
CA SER A 279 -8.83 -20.06 -32.78
C SER A 279 -9.43 -21.46 -32.87
N ASN A 280 -10.63 -21.64 -32.35
CA ASN A 280 -11.49 -22.80 -32.57
C ASN A 280 -12.00 -22.87 -34.04
N GLU A 281 -11.74 -23.99 -34.72
CA GLU A 281 -12.15 -24.20 -36.11
C GLU A 281 -13.67 -24.36 -36.27
N ASP A 282 -14.34 -25.03 -35.32
CA ASP A 282 -15.80 -25.24 -35.40
C ASP A 282 -16.57 -23.92 -35.27
N VAL A 283 -16.06 -23.00 -34.44
CA VAL A 283 -16.57 -21.63 -34.35
C VAL A 283 -16.39 -20.89 -35.67
N ARG A 284 -15.20 -20.94 -36.27
CA ARG A 284 -14.95 -20.31 -37.56
C ARG A 284 -15.85 -20.86 -38.66
N GLN A 285 -16.03 -22.18 -38.72
CA GLN A 285 -16.88 -22.83 -39.72
C GLN A 285 -18.35 -22.46 -39.52
N THR A 286 -18.85 -22.47 -38.28
CA THR A 286 -20.23 -22.10 -37.97
C THR A 286 -20.50 -20.63 -38.29
N ALA A 287 -19.56 -19.75 -37.93
CA ALA A 287 -19.64 -18.33 -38.26
C ALA A 287 -19.64 -18.09 -39.77
N ARG A 288 -18.76 -18.76 -40.51
CA ARG A 288 -18.70 -18.70 -41.98
C ARG A 288 -19.99 -19.19 -42.63
N ALA A 289 -20.50 -20.36 -42.23
CA ALA A 289 -21.74 -20.90 -42.77
C ALA A 289 -22.94 -19.96 -42.54
N LYS A 290 -23.00 -19.32 -41.36
CA LYS A 290 -24.08 -18.36 -41.07
C LYS A 290 -23.92 -17.05 -41.86
N LEU A 291 -22.69 -16.60 -42.11
CA LEU A 291 -22.44 -15.45 -43.00
C LEU A 291 -22.79 -15.77 -44.45
N GLU A 292 -22.50 -16.98 -44.94
CA GLU A 292 -22.89 -17.44 -46.27
C GLU A 292 -24.41 -17.44 -46.46
N GLU A 293 -25.18 -17.87 -45.45
CA GLU A 293 -26.65 -17.77 -45.45
C GLU A 293 -27.12 -16.31 -45.59
N LEU A 294 -26.50 -15.41 -44.83
CA LEU A 294 -26.82 -13.97 -44.82
C LEU A 294 -26.42 -13.24 -46.11
N THR A 295 -25.63 -13.84 -47.01
CA THR A 295 -25.38 -13.25 -48.34
C THR A 295 -26.66 -13.15 -49.19
N ASN A 296 -27.65 -13.99 -48.92
CA ASN A 296 -28.95 -13.99 -49.61
C ASN A 296 -30.06 -13.28 -48.82
N ASP A 297 -29.68 -12.44 -47.85
CA ASP A 297 -30.63 -11.72 -47.01
C ASP A 297 -31.51 -10.72 -47.78
N ASP A 298 -32.71 -10.47 -47.26
CA ASP A 298 -33.66 -9.50 -47.84
C ASP A 298 -33.15 -8.06 -47.79
N SER A 299 -32.31 -7.73 -46.82
CA SER A 299 -31.63 -6.45 -46.71
C SER A 299 -30.32 -6.43 -47.49
N ARG A 300 -30.26 -5.56 -48.51
CA ARG A 300 -29.03 -5.34 -49.30
C ARG A 300 -27.83 -4.93 -48.45
N THR A 301 -28.06 -4.21 -47.34
CA THR A 301 -26.97 -3.81 -46.44
C THR A 301 -26.38 -5.01 -45.72
N ILE A 302 -27.23 -5.88 -45.18
CA ILE A 302 -26.84 -7.10 -44.45
C ILE A 302 -26.13 -8.07 -45.39
N SER A 303 -26.69 -8.30 -46.58
CA SER A 303 -26.10 -9.13 -47.64
C SER A 303 -24.71 -8.64 -48.05
N ASN A 304 -24.55 -7.35 -48.34
CA ASN A 304 -23.26 -6.78 -48.74
C ASN A 304 -22.22 -6.84 -47.61
N THR A 305 -22.62 -6.58 -46.37
CA THR A 305 -21.72 -6.65 -45.19
C THR A 305 -21.31 -8.08 -44.89
N ALA A 306 -22.21 -9.05 -45.02
CA ALA A 306 -21.88 -10.48 -44.87
C ALA A 306 -20.83 -10.92 -45.90
N GLN A 307 -21.03 -10.56 -47.17
CA GLN A 307 -20.05 -10.82 -48.24
C GLN A 307 -18.70 -10.15 -47.94
N ALA A 308 -18.71 -8.89 -47.50
CA ALA A 308 -17.48 -8.17 -47.14
C ALA A 308 -16.70 -8.86 -46.02
N TYR A 309 -17.37 -9.43 -45.02
CA TYR A 309 -16.71 -10.19 -43.94
C TYR A 309 -16.19 -11.56 -44.38
N LEU A 310 -16.87 -12.23 -45.32
CA LEU A 310 -16.36 -13.45 -45.94
C LEU A 310 -15.09 -13.20 -46.76
N ASP A 311 -15.05 -12.08 -47.50
CA ASP A 311 -13.89 -11.68 -48.31
C ASP A 311 -12.72 -11.20 -47.43
N ALA A 312 -13.02 -10.42 -46.40
CA ALA A 312 -12.05 -9.88 -45.46
C ALA A 312 -12.66 -9.78 -44.04
N PRO A 313 -12.28 -10.67 -43.10
CA PRO A 313 -12.78 -10.62 -41.74
C PRO A 313 -12.47 -9.27 -41.06
N PRO A 314 -13.40 -8.71 -40.27
CA PRO A 314 -13.18 -7.45 -39.57
C PRO A 314 -12.00 -7.59 -38.59
N PRO A 315 -11.17 -6.55 -38.38
CA PRO A 315 -10.05 -6.65 -37.44
C PRO A 315 -10.53 -7.07 -36.05
N ALA A 316 -9.78 -7.95 -35.39
CA ALA A 316 -10.08 -8.40 -34.03
C ALA A 316 -10.39 -7.19 -33.14
N ARG A 317 -11.52 -7.22 -32.43
CA ARG A 317 -11.74 -6.25 -31.35
C ARG A 317 -10.56 -6.36 -30.39
N PRO A 318 -9.98 -5.24 -29.92
CA PRO A 318 -9.15 -5.27 -28.74
C PRO A 318 -10.01 -5.91 -27.64
N GLN A 319 -9.66 -7.11 -27.20
CA GLN A 319 -10.29 -7.68 -26.02
C GLN A 319 -10.14 -6.66 -24.89
N PRO A 320 -11.12 -6.54 -23.98
CA PRO A 320 -10.93 -5.78 -22.76
C PRO A 320 -9.64 -6.30 -22.13
N VAL A 321 -8.60 -5.48 -22.10
CA VAL A 321 -7.43 -5.75 -21.27
C VAL A 321 -8.02 -6.07 -19.91
N ALA A 322 -7.79 -7.28 -19.40
CA ALA A 322 -8.23 -7.66 -18.06
C ALA A 322 -7.95 -6.45 -17.18
N ALA A 323 -9.01 -5.83 -16.65
CA ALA A 323 -8.89 -4.59 -15.89
C ALA A 323 -7.71 -4.83 -14.95
N PRO A 324 -6.64 -3.99 -15.00
CA PRO A 324 -5.39 -4.31 -14.34
C PRO A 324 -5.77 -4.73 -12.94
N MET A 325 -5.51 -6.01 -12.59
CA MET A 325 -5.75 -6.49 -11.24
C MET A 325 -5.21 -5.40 -10.36
N VAL A 326 -6.07 -4.72 -9.59
CA VAL A 326 -5.64 -3.66 -8.69
C VAL A 326 -4.54 -4.33 -7.90
N ARG A 327 -3.29 -3.94 -8.17
CA ARG A 327 -2.14 -4.53 -7.51
C ARG A 327 -2.42 -4.27 -6.05
N ARG A 328 -2.85 -5.30 -5.32
CA ARG A 328 -2.61 -5.34 -3.90
C ARG A 328 -1.11 -5.25 -3.82
N ARG A 329 -0.61 -4.06 -3.52
CA ARG A 329 0.74 -3.87 -3.01
C ARG A 329 0.87 -4.96 -1.95
N ALA A 330 1.69 -5.97 -2.23
CA ALA A 330 2.01 -6.98 -1.23
C ALA A 330 2.32 -6.19 0.03
N ALA A 331 1.62 -6.50 1.12
CA ALA A 331 1.94 -5.87 2.40
C ALA A 331 3.44 -6.08 2.56
N GLY A 332 4.19 -4.98 2.44
CA GLY A 332 5.63 -5.04 2.51
C GLY A 332 5.99 -5.79 3.79
N PRO A 333 7.07 -6.58 3.80
CA PRO A 333 7.48 -7.28 5.01
C PRO A 333 7.45 -6.25 6.14
N THR A 334 6.69 -6.53 7.20
CA THR A 334 6.67 -5.66 8.37
C THR A 334 8.11 -5.37 8.74
N PHE A 335 8.41 -4.15 9.20
CA PHE A 335 9.78 -3.75 9.53
C PHE A 335 10.47 -4.80 10.44
N GLY A 336 9.70 -5.49 11.29
CA GLY A 336 10.16 -6.63 12.09
C GLY A 336 10.48 -7.92 11.30
N GLY A 337 9.75 -8.24 10.23
CA GLY A 337 10.02 -9.38 9.34
C GLY A 337 11.22 -9.15 8.41
N ALA A 338 11.34 -7.96 7.83
CA ALA A 338 12.47 -7.59 6.98
C ALA A 338 13.79 -7.51 7.77
N ALA A 339 13.75 -6.98 9.01
CA ALA A 339 14.92 -6.93 9.89
C ALA A 339 15.36 -8.33 10.33
N LYS A 340 14.44 -9.24 10.68
CA LYS A 340 14.78 -10.63 11.06
C LYS A 340 15.32 -11.45 9.87
N ALA A 341 14.76 -11.27 8.67
CA ALA A 341 15.23 -11.94 7.46
C ALA A 341 16.60 -11.44 6.99
N THR A 342 16.87 -10.13 7.15
CA THR A 342 18.17 -9.52 6.80
C THR A 342 19.27 -9.92 7.79
N VAL A 343 18.97 -9.95 9.10
CA VAL A 343 19.91 -10.44 10.12
C VAL A 343 20.21 -11.94 9.96
N ARG A 344 19.24 -12.78 9.55
CA ARG A 344 19.47 -14.19 9.23
C ARG A 344 20.27 -14.38 7.93
N ARG A 345 19.96 -13.62 6.86
CA ARG A 345 20.69 -13.70 5.57
C ARG A 345 22.17 -13.32 5.69
N TRP A 346 22.51 -12.38 6.57
CA TRP A 346 23.91 -11.97 6.79
C TRP A 346 24.70 -12.96 7.65
N ARG A 347 24.03 -13.68 8.56
CA ARG A 347 24.68 -14.65 9.45
C ARG A 347 25.17 -15.90 8.71
N ASP A 348 24.43 -16.34 7.69
CA ASP A 348 24.66 -17.64 7.07
C ASP A 348 25.46 -17.56 5.75
N ARG A 349 25.70 -16.35 5.21
CA ARG A 349 26.31 -16.16 3.88
C ARG A 349 27.70 -15.52 3.86
N VAL A 350 28.28 -15.21 5.01
CA VAL A 350 29.63 -14.62 5.08
C VAL A 350 30.54 -15.42 6.00
N ARG A 351 31.32 -16.36 5.44
CA ARG A 351 32.63 -16.67 6.03
C ARG A 351 33.54 -15.51 5.68
N LEU A 352 33.58 -14.50 6.55
CA LEU A 352 34.51 -13.38 6.37
C LEU A 352 35.95 -13.93 6.43
N PRO A 353 36.85 -13.54 5.50
CA PRO A 353 38.28 -13.61 5.82
C PRO A 353 38.49 -12.83 7.12
N THR A 354 39.44 -13.24 7.97
CA THR A 354 39.64 -12.69 9.32
C THR A 354 39.90 -11.18 9.29
N VAL A 355 38.83 -10.38 9.25
CA VAL A 355 38.86 -8.93 9.40
C VAL A 355 38.66 -8.63 10.87
N ASP A 356 39.58 -7.83 11.41
CA ASP A 356 39.61 -7.47 12.82
C ASP A 356 38.26 -6.83 13.24
N ARG A 357 37.62 -7.36 14.29
CA ARG A 357 36.27 -6.96 14.74
C ARG A 357 36.04 -5.44 14.86
N PRO A 358 37.01 -4.61 15.29
CA PRO A 358 36.84 -3.16 15.35
C PRO A 358 36.66 -2.54 13.95
N VAL A 359 37.37 -3.06 12.96
CA VAL A 359 37.30 -2.58 11.57
C VAL A 359 35.92 -2.89 11.00
N PHE A 360 35.43 -4.11 11.21
CA PHE A 360 34.08 -4.51 10.78
C PHE A 360 32.98 -3.61 11.37
N LEU A 361 33.05 -3.32 12.68
CA LEU A 361 32.07 -2.45 13.34
C LEU A 361 32.11 -1.00 12.83
N LEU A 362 33.30 -0.47 12.56
CA LEU A 362 33.48 0.87 12.00
C LEU A 362 32.97 0.97 10.55
N THR A 363 33.19 -0.06 9.73
CA THR A 363 32.67 -0.08 8.35
C THR A 363 31.15 -0.14 8.32
N VAL A 364 30.53 -0.92 9.23
CA VAL A 364 29.08 -0.99 9.39
C VAL A 364 28.49 0.34 9.90
N ALA A 365 29.17 1.00 10.85
CA ALA A 365 28.76 2.30 11.35
C ALA A 365 28.85 3.39 10.26
N ALA A 366 29.93 3.41 9.48
CA ALA A 366 30.10 4.36 8.36
C ALA A 366 29.07 4.13 7.25
N ALA A 367 28.77 2.87 6.91
CA ALA A 367 27.72 2.53 5.96
C ALA A 367 26.33 2.96 6.46
N GLY A 368 26.04 2.75 7.75
CA GLY A 368 24.81 3.23 8.39
C GLY A 368 24.68 4.75 8.36
N LEU A 369 25.78 5.48 8.58
CA LEU A 369 25.81 6.94 8.54
C LEU A 369 25.63 7.49 7.11
N ALA A 370 26.25 6.85 6.12
CA ALA A 370 26.10 7.22 4.70
C ALA A 370 24.68 6.96 4.19
N ILE A 371 24.05 5.86 4.60
CA ILE A 371 22.66 5.54 4.28
C ILE A 371 21.70 6.53 4.97
N ALA A 372 21.95 6.88 6.24
CA ALA A 372 21.17 7.87 6.96
C ALA A 372 21.30 9.28 6.34
N SER A 373 22.50 9.66 5.89
CA SER A 373 22.77 10.94 5.22
C SER A 373 22.15 11.00 3.81
N ALA A 374 22.17 9.89 3.07
CA ALA A 374 21.47 9.78 1.78
C ALA A 374 19.95 9.82 1.93
N ALA A 375 19.40 9.23 3.01
CA ALA A 375 17.97 9.28 3.33
C ALA A 375 17.48 10.69 3.75
N LEU A 376 18.40 11.57 4.18
CA LEU A 376 18.13 12.95 4.57
C LEU A 376 18.43 13.98 3.47
N GLN A 377 18.77 13.54 2.24
CA GLN A 377 19.08 14.39 1.08
C GLN A 377 20.15 15.49 1.31
N THR A 378 21.13 15.24 2.19
CA THR A 378 22.27 16.16 2.35
C THR A 378 23.21 16.13 1.15
N SER A 379 23.87 17.26 0.82
CA SER A 379 24.70 17.41 -0.38
C SER A 379 25.81 16.34 -0.50
N TRP A 380 26.15 15.97 -1.74
CA TRP A 380 27.17 14.98 -2.08
C TRP A 380 28.53 15.22 -1.42
N TYR A 381 28.81 16.47 -1.04
CA TYR A 381 30.01 16.90 -0.33
C TYR A 381 30.14 16.24 1.05
N SER A 382 29.01 16.04 1.75
CA SER A 382 28.96 15.41 3.08
C SER A 382 29.30 13.92 3.01
N ILE A 383 28.85 13.28 1.93
CA ILE A 383 29.13 11.86 1.63
C ILE A 383 30.61 11.69 1.27
N ALA A 384 31.18 12.58 0.46
CA ALA A 384 32.60 12.56 0.10
C ALA A 384 33.52 12.74 1.32
N VAL A 385 33.20 13.68 2.22
CA VAL A 385 33.96 13.92 3.45
C VAL A 385 33.88 12.72 4.41
N ALA A 386 32.69 12.11 4.57
CA ALA A 386 32.52 10.91 5.40
C ALA A 386 33.33 9.71 4.87
N VAL A 387 33.39 9.54 3.54
CA VAL A 387 34.17 8.47 2.88
C VAL A 387 35.68 8.70 3.05
N VAL A 388 36.17 9.93 2.84
CA VAL A 388 37.59 10.28 3.01
C VAL A 388 38.04 10.11 4.46
N LEU A 389 37.22 10.52 5.43
CA LEU A 389 37.53 10.36 6.87
C LEU A 389 37.53 8.89 7.30
N THR A 390 36.62 8.09 6.76
CA THR A 390 36.58 6.64 7.03
C THR A 390 37.82 5.95 6.45
N ALA A 391 38.25 6.35 5.24
CA ALA A 391 39.48 5.85 4.62
C ALA A 391 40.73 6.23 5.43
N ALA A 392 40.79 7.46 5.97
CA ALA A 392 41.89 7.92 6.82
C ALA A 392 41.96 7.15 8.15
N VAL A 393 40.82 6.84 8.77
CA VAL A 393 40.74 6.03 9.99
C VAL A 393 41.16 4.58 9.74
N ILE A 394 40.77 4.00 8.60
CA ILE A 394 41.18 2.64 8.20
C ILE A 394 42.70 2.60 7.92
N ALA A 395 43.26 3.63 7.29
CA ALA A 395 44.70 3.76 7.07
C ALA A 395 45.48 3.89 8.38
N GLN A 396 44.97 4.64 9.36
CA GLN A 396 45.59 4.82 10.68
C GLN A 396 45.52 3.56 11.56
N LEU A 397 44.43 2.78 11.48
CA LEU A 397 44.29 1.53 12.24
C LEU A 397 45.23 0.42 11.75
N ARG A 398 45.75 0.51 10.52
CA ARG A 398 46.80 -0.38 10.00
C ARG A 398 48.21 -0.04 10.49
N LEU A 399 48.44 1.15 11.03
CA LEU A 399 49.77 1.66 11.43
C LEU A 399 50.05 1.52 12.95
N ARG A 400 49.57 0.46 13.61
CA ARG A 400 49.63 0.35 15.09
C ARG A 400 51.04 0.48 15.69
N GLU A 401 51.19 1.46 16.58
CA GLU A 401 51.74 1.26 17.93
C GLU A 401 50.82 1.94 18.98
N ALA A 402 50.76 1.35 20.17
CA ALA A 402 49.72 1.52 21.17
C ALA A 402 49.80 2.85 21.93
N GLY A 403 49.02 3.84 21.51
CA GLY A 403 48.83 5.08 22.28
C GLY A 403 47.78 6.05 21.72
N THR A 404 47.43 5.91 20.44
CA THR A 404 46.61 6.89 19.70
C THR A 404 45.10 6.65 19.75
N ALA A 405 44.64 5.52 20.30
CA ALA A 405 43.21 5.17 20.36
C ALA A 405 42.37 6.08 21.27
N PHE A 406 42.97 6.71 22.28
CA PHE A 406 42.26 7.65 23.17
C PHE A 406 42.02 9.00 22.50
N VAL A 407 42.98 9.46 21.69
CA VAL A 407 42.89 10.74 20.95
C VAL A 407 41.90 10.63 19.78
N ALA A 408 41.87 9.48 19.10
CA ALA A 408 40.87 9.20 18.05
C ALA A 408 39.43 9.08 18.58
N GLY A 409 39.25 8.66 19.82
CA GLY A 409 37.93 8.60 20.47
C GLY A 409 37.36 9.97 20.86
N LEU A 410 38.21 10.99 20.99
CA LEU A 410 37.82 12.37 21.34
C LEU A 410 37.61 13.27 20.12
N SER A 411 38.36 13.03 19.03
CA SER A 411 38.25 13.83 17.81
C SER A 411 36.99 13.56 17.01
N VAL A 412 36.46 12.33 17.03
CA VAL A 412 35.25 11.95 16.26
C VAL A 412 33.98 12.63 16.78
N PRO A 413 33.67 12.66 18.09
CA PRO A 413 32.50 13.39 18.59
C PRO A 413 32.63 14.91 18.43
N GLY A 414 33.84 15.46 18.55
CA GLY A 414 34.11 16.89 18.34
C GLY A 414 33.91 17.32 16.89
N LEU A 415 34.40 16.52 15.92
CA LEU A 415 34.21 16.77 14.49
C LEU A 415 32.77 16.57 14.04
N VAL A 416 32.08 15.54 14.56
CA VAL A 416 30.66 15.31 14.29
C VAL A 416 29.81 16.42 14.89
N SER A 417 30.13 16.89 16.10
CA SER A 417 29.45 18.03 16.72
C SER A 417 29.68 19.32 15.92
N ALA A 418 30.90 19.56 15.43
CA ALA A 418 31.20 20.72 14.57
C ALA A 418 30.50 20.65 13.21
N LEU A 419 30.39 19.47 12.58
CA LEU A 419 29.66 19.24 11.33
C LEU A 419 28.15 19.43 11.50
N VAL A 420 27.60 18.93 12.62
CA VAL A 420 26.19 19.12 12.95
C VAL A 420 25.92 20.58 13.30
N LEU A 421 26.79 21.27 14.05
CA LEU A 421 26.64 22.70 14.37
C LEU A 421 26.72 23.55 13.10
N THR A 422 27.66 23.26 12.20
CA THR A 422 27.82 24.02 10.94
C THR A 422 26.67 23.78 9.98
N SER A 423 26.21 22.54 9.83
CA SER A 423 25.02 22.21 9.02
C SER A 423 23.72 22.80 9.60
N TRP A 424 23.62 22.84 10.93
CA TRP A 424 22.51 23.48 11.66
C TRP A 424 22.56 25.01 11.50
N LEU A 425 23.74 25.63 11.59
CA LEU A 425 23.95 27.07 11.39
C LEU A 425 23.67 27.52 9.95
N THR A 426 23.99 26.71 8.94
CA THR A 426 23.72 27.05 7.53
C THR A 426 22.24 26.98 7.16
N ASN A 427 21.45 26.17 7.87
CA ASN A 427 20.04 25.94 7.55
C ASN A 427 19.04 26.77 8.38
N LEU A 428 19.50 27.48 9.42
CA LEU A 428 18.63 28.22 10.35
C LEU A 428 18.69 29.76 10.23
N ILE A 429 19.52 30.31 9.34
CA ILE A 429 19.59 31.77 9.16
C ILE A 429 18.85 32.16 7.87
N PRO A 430 17.67 32.78 7.95
CA PRO A 430 16.98 33.30 6.78
C PRO A 430 17.80 34.43 6.15
N THR A 431 18.21 34.23 4.90
CA THR A 431 18.46 35.25 3.85
C THR A 431 19.44 36.41 4.10
N GLY A 432 20.17 36.52 5.21
CA GLY A 432 20.97 37.73 5.51
C GLY A 432 22.50 37.61 5.61
N LEU A 433 23.08 36.41 5.74
CA LEU A 433 24.49 36.24 6.14
C LEU A 433 25.33 35.36 5.21
N GLN A 434 24.94 35.22 3.94
CA GLN A 434 25.72 34.46 2.94
C GLN A 434 27.08 35.12 2.58
N ASN A 435 27.33 36.35 3.04
CA ASN A 435 28.57 37.08 2.79
C ASN A 435 29.54 37.12 3.98
N LEU A 436 29.23 36.46 5.11
CA LEU A 436 30.25 36.26 6.13
C LEU A 436 31.14 35.12 5.62
N PRO A 437 32.32 35.44 5.09
CA PRO A 437 32.74 34.66 3.96
C PRO A 437 33.39 33.38 4.41
N GLY A 438 33.20 32.31 3.63
CA GLY A 438 33.80 31.00 3.87
C GLY A 438 35.31 31.02 4.13
N TYR A 439 36.01 32.11 3.78
CA TYR A 439 37.42 32.36 4.10
C TYR A 439 37.70 32.53 5.59
N LEU A 440 36.79 33.07 6.42
CA LEU A 440 37.02 33.15 7.88
C LEU A 440 36.83 31.79 8.55
N ALA A 441 35.83 31.03 8.11
CA ALA A 441 35.65 29.64 8.55
C ALA A 441 36.79 28.74 8.06
N ALA A 442 37.26 28.93 6.83
CA ALA A 442 38.42 28.23 6.27
C ALA A 442 39.75 28.68 6.90
N ALA A 443 39.89 29.95 7.32
CA ALA A 443 41.07 30.44 8.04
C ALA A 443 41.10 29.91 9.48
N ALA A 444 39.95 29.82 10.16
CA ALA A 444 39.86 29.18 11.47
C ALA A 444 40.13 27.66 11.38
N HIS A 445 39.56 26.97 10.40
CA HIS A 445 39.84 25.56 10.13
C HIS A 445 41.30 25.34 9.70
N GLY A 446 41.86 26.23 8.87
CA GLY A 446 43.23 26.20 8.40
C GLY A 446 44.24 26.46 9.51
N ALA A 447 43.97 27.40 10.40
CA ALA A 447 44.77 27.67 11.59
C ALA A 447 44.73 26.49 12.57
N TRP A 448 43.57 25.85 12.74
CA TRP A 448 43.40 24.68 13.60
C TRP A 448 44.07 23.42 13.03
N LEU A 449 43.96 23.19 11.71
CA LEU A 449 44.69 22.14 11.00
C LEU A 449 46.20 22.40 11.00
N ALA A 450 46.64 23.64 10.80
CA ALA A 450 48.06 24.00 10.88
C ALA A 450 48.62 23.80 12.29
N ALA A 451 47.86 24.15 13.34
CA ALA A 451 48.23 23.88 14.73
C ALA A 451 48.30 22.36 15.01
N GLY A 452 47.34 21.58 14.52
CA GLY A 452 47.34 20.12 14.62
C GLY A 452 48.50 19.45 13.87
N VAL A 453 48.85 19.95 12.68
CA VAL A 453 49.97 19.45 11.86
C VAL A 453 51.32 19.85 12.46
N VAL A 454 51.47 21.05 13.03
CA VAL A 454 52.68 21.46 13.75
C VAL A 454 52.85 20.67 15.05
N ALA A 455 51.75 20.36 15.76
CA ALA A 455 51.76 19.48 16.93
C ALA A 455 52.20 18.05 16.59
N PHE A 456 51.81 17.57 15.41
CA PHE A 456 52.11 16.22 14.94
C PHE A 456 53.54 16.09 14.37
N THR A 457 54.01 17.10 13.62
CA THR A 457 55.32 17.06 12.94
C THR A 457 56.51 17.37 13.86
N ARG A 458 56.29 18.07 14.98
CA ARG A 458 57.35 18.37 15.97
C ARG A 458 57.28 17.51 17.24
N TRP A 459 56.41 16.51 17.28
CA TRP A 459 56.36 15.59 18.41
C TRP A 459 57.57 14.64 18.37
N ARG A 460 58.54 14.91 19.24
CA ARG A 460 59.61 13.96 19.57
C ARG A 460 59.38 13.43 20.99
N PRO A 461 59.51 12.11 21.23
CA PRO A 461 59.39 11.57 22.58
C PRO A 461 60.53 12.10 23.46
N GLY A 462 60.21 12.79 24.56
CA GLY A 462 61.18 13.14 25.61
C GLY A 462 61.37 14.62 25.96
N GLU A 463 60.80 15.59 25.22
CA GLU A 463 60.86 17.01 25.63
C GLU A 463 59.60 17.44 26.40
N PRO A 464 59.72 18.10 27.57
CA PRO A 464 58.59 18.33 28.48
C PRO A 464 57.68 19.53 28.14
N HIS A 465 57.97 20.35 27.12
CA HIS A 465 57.22 21.60 26.90
C HIS A 465 56.65 21.93 25.48
N PRO A 466 56.45 20.98 24.54
CA PRO A 466 55.72 21.30 23.30
C PRO A 466 54.21 21.50 23.51
N GLN A 467 53.64 20.94 24.58
CA GLN A 467 52.19 20.95 24.87
C GLN A 467 51.70 22.33 25.37
N LEU A 468 52.52 23.05 26.15
CA LEU A 468 52.17 24.36 26.71
C LEU A 468 52.12 25.45 25.63
N ARG A 469 53.02 25.39 24.62
CA ARG A 469 53.05 26.36 23.52
C ARG A 469 51.82 26.25 22.60
N LEU A 470 51.28 25.03 22.43
CA LEU A 470 50.09 24.77 21.61
C LEU A 470 48.79 25.23 22.27
N VAL A 471 48.65 25.01 23.58
CA VAL A 471 47.51 25.52 24.36
C VAL A 471 47.55 27.06 24.44
N LEU A 472 48.74 27.66 24.57
CA LEU A 472 48.90 29.12 24.56
C LEU A 472 48.57 29.74 23.19
N LEU A 473 48.86 29.05 22.07
CA LEU A 473 48.48 29.49 20.72
C LEU A 473 46.97 29.39 20.46
N GLY A 474 46.32 28.32 20.93
CA GLY A 474 44.86 28.16 20.86
C GLY A 474 44.12 29.19 21.73
N ALA A 475 44.58 29.40 22.96
CA ALA A 475 44.06 30.43 23.86
C ALA A 475 44.28 31.85 23.29
N ALA A 476 45.43 32.13 22.69
CA ALA A 476 45.69 33.41 22.03
C ALA A 476 44.76 33.63 20.83
N ALA A 477 44.50 32.60 20.01
CA ALA A 477 43.56 32.68 18.89
C ALA A 477 42.11 32.92 19.36
N ALA A 478 41.67 32.24 20.41
CA ALA A 478 40.35 32.47 21.01
C ALA A 478 40.21 33.87 21.62
N ILE A 479 41.26 34.39 22.27
CA ILE A 479 41.31 35.76 22.79
C ILE A 479 41.30 36.79 21.66
N ILE A 480 42.01 36.55 20.55
CA ILE A 480 42.00 37.42 19.37
C ILE A 480 40.60 37.44 18.73
N VAL A 481 39.93 36.30 18.60
CA VAL A 481 38.54 36.23 18.11
C VAL A 481 37.59 36.98 19.04
N LEU A 482 37.75 36.84 20.36
CA LEU A 482 36.97 37.56 21.36
C LEU A 482 37.20 39.08 21.26
N LEU A 483 38.45 39.52 21.09
CA LEU A 483 38.80 40.93 20.92
C LEU A 483 38.27 41.51 19.61
N ILE A 484 38.28 40.75 18.50
CA ILE A 484 37.69 41.15 17.21
C ILE A 484 36.17 41.30 17.34
N VAL A 485 35.50 40.38 18.04
CA VAL A 485 34.04 40.45 18.28
C VAL A 485 33.68 41.63 19.20
N VAL A 486 34.50 41.90 20.22
CA VAL A 486 34.31 43.04 21.14
C VAL A 486 34.62 44.37 20.44
N ASP A 487 35.67 44.45 19.62
CA ASP A 487 36.01 45.63 18.83
C ASP A 487 34.94 45.93 17.77
N ALA A 488 34.45 44.91 17.06
CA ALA A 488 33.32 45.03 16.13
C ALA A 488 32.01 45.44 16.83
N SER A 489 31.85 45.15 18.13
CA SER A 489 30.70 45.60 18.93
C SER A 489 30.83 47.04 19.46
N ARG A 490 32.05 47.58 19.53
CA ARG A 490 32.34 48.94 19.99
C ARG A 490 32.47 49.94 18.84
N SER A 491 32.88 49.48 17.66
CA SER A 491 33.13 50.28 16.47
C SER A 491 31.88 50.38 15.58
N GLY A 492 30.90 51.18 15.99
CA GLY A 492 29.88 51.75 15.07
C GLY A 492 28.41 51.49 15.44
N PRO A 493 27.55 52.53 15.57
CA PRO A 493 26.14 52.38 16.01
C PRO A 493 25.17 51.72 15.01
N HIS A 494 25.61 51.17 13.88
CA HIS A 494 24.68 50.82 12.79
C HIS A 494 24.79 49.42 12.18
N LEU A 495 25.65 48.52 12.66
CA LEU A 495 25.85 47.24 11.96
C LEU A 495 25.57 45.95 12.73
N LEU A 496 25.35 45.94 14.05
CA LEU A 496 24.90 44.72 14.73
C LEU A 496 23.84 45.04 15.78
N GLN A 497 22.63 44.52 15.57
CA GLN A 497 21.51 44.64 16.51
C GLN A 497 21.85 43.95 17.85
N PRO A 498 21.36 44.45 19.01
CA PRO A 498 21.55 43.85 20.33
C PRO A 498 21.18 42.36 20.43
N ASP A 499 20.28 41.92 19.55
CA ASP A 499 19.85 40.53 19.41
C ASP A 499 20.96 39.60 18.93
N LEU A 500 21.90 40.10 18.12
CA LEU A 500 22.99 39.26 17.61
C LEU A 500 24.00 38.95 18.72
N THR A 501 24.31 39.93 19.59
CA THR A 501 25.19 39.72 20.75
C THR A 501 24.54 38.74 21.73
N ARG A 502 23.23 38.84 21.99
CA ARG A 502 22.47 37.85 22.79
C ARG A 502 22.46 36.46 22.17
N ARG A 503 22.40 36.35 20.85
CA ARG A 503 22.39 35.07 20.11
C ARG A 503 23.78 34.43 19.99
N LEU A 504 24.84 35.23 19.95
CA LEU A 504 26.22 34.75 19.81
C LEU A 504 26.90 34.45 21.15
N THR A 505 26.47 35.09 22.25
CA THR A 505 27.02 34.85 23.60
C THR A 505 26.98 33.36 24.03
N PRO A 506 25.90 32.59 23.80
CA PRO A 506 25.86 31.15 24.13
C PRO A 506 26.82 30.33 23.26
N VAL A 507 27.03 30.74 22.01
CA VAL A 507 27.94 30.06 21.06
C VAL A 507 29.39 30.27 21.49
N VAL A 508 29.75 31.49 21.88
CA VAL A 508 31.08 31.83 22.38
C VAL A 508 31.37 31.13 23.71
N LEU A 509 30.39 31.09 24.63
CA LEU A 509 30.49 30.33 25.88
C LEU A 509 30.59 28.82 25.65
N GLY A 510 29.90 28.29 24.63
CA GLY A 510 29.98 26.88 24.23
C GLY A 510 31.35 26.50 23.68
N ILE A 511 31.96 27.37 22.87
CA ILE A 511 33.31 27.17 22.33
C ILE A 511 34.37 27.24 23.45
N LEU A 512 34.28 28.24 24.34
CA LEU A 512 35.16 28.35 25.51
C LEU A 512 35.01 27.16 26.47
N GLY A 513 33.78 26.69 26.69
CA GLY A 513 33.51 25.51 27.52
C GLY A 513 34.04 24.21 26.92
N ALA A 514 33.95 24.05 25.59
CA ALA A 514 34.52 22.91 24.88
C ALA A 514 36.05 22.92 24.91
N GLU A 515 36.68 24.08 24.72
CA GLU A 515 38.14 24.27 24.83
C GLU A 515 38.65 23.95 26.26
N LEU A 516 37.97 24.44 27.30
CA LEU A 516 38.29 24.13 28.71
C LEU A 516 38.11 22.66 29.06
N ALA A 517 37.08 22.01 28.53
CA ALA A 517 36.83 20.58 28.69
C ALA A 517 37.89 19.72 27.99
N LEU A 518 38.50 20.21 26.91
CA LEU A 518 39.57 19.56 26.15
C LEU A 518 40.97 19.85 26.69
N ALA A 519 41.18 20.96 27.41
CA ALA A 519 42.45 21.31 28.04
C ALA A 519 42.71 20.51 29.34
N CYS A 520 41.68 20.09 30.06
CA CYS A 520 41.80 19.42 31.36
C CYS A 520 42.27 17.94 31.36
N PRO A 521 42.08 17.10 30.32
CA PRO A 521 42.66 15.76 30.26
C PRO A 521 44.19 15.76 30.33
N LEU A 522 44.85 16.91 30.09
CA LEU A 522 46.30 17.08 30.19
C LEU A 522 46.81 17.22 31.64
N PHE A 523 45.94 17.38 32.65
CA PHE A 523 46.32 17.63 34.06
C PHE A 523 45.97 16.51 35.07
N ASN A 524 45.37 15.40 34.63
CA ASN A 524 45.19 14.14 35.38
C ASN A 524 44.64 14.27 36.83
N LEU A 525 43.38 14.72 37.00
CA LEU A 525 42.70 14.81 38.31
C LEU A 525 41.52 13.80 38.40
N GLY A 526 41.47 13.00 39.48
CA GLY A 526 40.61 11.81 39.65
C GLY A 526 39.11 12.02 39.93
N ARG A 527 38.44 11.03 40.57
CA ARG A 527 36.96 10.81 40.69
C ARG A 527 36.00 12.01 40.88
N PRO A 528 36.29 13.11 41.61
CA PRO A 528 35.43 14.32 41.58
C PRO A 528 35.25 14.93 40.18
N PHE A 529 36.11 14.58 39.22
CA PHE A 529 36.05 14.93 37.80
C PHE A 529 34.77 14.46 37.07
N PHE A 530 34.24 13.28 37.37
CA PHE A 530 33.06 12.75 36.65
C PHE A 530 31.78 13.50 37.02
N ALA A 531 31.69 13.95 38.27
CA ALA A 531 30.57 14.77 38.74
C ALA A 531 30.61 16.17 38.11
N GLY A 532 31.80 16.78 38.02
CA GLY A 532 31.99 18.07 37.37
C GLY A 532 31.74 18.04 35.85
N TRP A 533 32.10 16.96 35.17
CA TRP A 533 31.87 16.79 33.72
C TRP A 533 30.38 16.64 33.38
N VAL A 534 29.63 15.89 34.19
CA VAL A 534 28.16 15.75 34.05
C VAL A 534 27.45 17.07 34.39
N LEU A 535 27.86 17.77 35.45
CA LEU A 535 27.29 19.08 35.81
C LEU A 535 27.60 20.17 34.79
N GLY A 536 28.85 20.24 34.28
CA GLY A 536 29.29 21.25 33.31
C GLY A 536 28.69 21.06 31.91
N GLY A 537 28.62 19.82 31.43
CA GLY A 537 27.92 19.49 30.18
C GLY A 537 26.42 19.78 30.25
N PHE A 538 25.84 19.71 31.45
CA PHE A 538 24.42 19.96 31.69
C PHE A 538 24.07 21.45 31.80
N VAL A 539 24.97 22.30 32.31
CA VAL A 539 24.78 23.78 32.29
C VAL A 539 24.75 24.31 30.84
N VAL A 540 25.59 23.75 29.96
CA VAL A 540 25.56 24.02 28.51
C VAL A 540 24.25 23.54 27.88
N TRP A 541 23.70 22.41 28.36
CA TRP A 541 22.46 21.82 27.85
C TRP A 541 21.19 22.58 28.28
N ILE A 542 21.13 23.09 29.53
CA ILE A 542 20.05 23.96 30.02
C ILE A 542 20.05 25.29 29.26
N GLY A 543 21.23 25.87 28.97
CA GLY A 543 21.34 27.11 28.22
C GLY A 543 20.83 27.01 26.77
N LEU A 544 20.90 25.83 26.15
CA LEU A 544 20.49 25.58 24.77
C LEU A 544 18.98 25.43 24.58
N PHE A 545 18.20 25.10 25.62
CA PHE A 545 16.77 24.75 25.49
C PHE A 545 15.81 25.58 26.36
N ASN A 546 16.27 26.66 26.97
CA ASN A 546 15.43 27.50 27.83
C ASN A 546 14.41 28.46 27.14
N PRO A 547 14.09 28.45 25.82
CA PRO A 547 13.02 29.32 25.32
C PRO A 547 11.68 28.63 24.97
N MET A 548 11.46 27.33 25.23
CA MET A 548 10.23 26.66 24.76
C MET A 548 9.37 26.09 25.90
N GLY A 549 8.19 26.69 26.13
CA GLY A 549 7.21 26.28 27.14
C GLY A 549 6.41 25.03 26.75
N GLY A 550 6.35 24.05 27.68
CA GLY A 550 5.49 22.84 27.68
C GLY A 550 6.09 21.60 26.98
N PRO A 551 5.57 20.35 27.18
CA PRO A 551 5.05 19.70 28.38
C PRO A 551 6.22 19.05 29.16
N THR A 552 6.75 19.80 30.13
CA THR A 552 7.95 19.46 30.92
C THR A 552 7.81 18.25 31.86
N ALA A 553 6.58 17.81 32.15
CA ALA A 553 6.31 16.71 33.08
C ALA A 553 6.80 15.33 32.61
N ARG A 554 6.78 15.04 31.29
CA ARG A 554 7.22 13.74 30.75
C ARG A 554 8.75 13.60 30.69
N LEU A 555 9.45 14.73 30.54
CA LEU A 555 10.91 14.80 30.60
C LEU A 555 11.43 14.69 32.04
N LEU A 556 10.65 15.15 33.02
CA LEU A 556 10.95 14.99 34.46
C LEU A 556 10.82 13.53 34.95
N VAL A 557 9.93 12.73 34.36
CA VAL A 557 9.82 11.27 34.66
C VAL A 557 11.04 10.52 34.10
N LEU A 558 11.50 10.88 32.90
CA LEU A 558 12.74 10.35 32.33
C LEU A 558 13.97 10.76 33.15
N PHE A 559 13.98 11.99 33.70
CA PHE A 559 14.96 12.48 34.67
C PHE A 559 14.97 11.64 35.97
N ALA A 560 13.82 11.31 36.55
CA ALA A 560 13.74 10.50 37.76
C ALA A 560 14.24 9.05 37.55
N VAL A 561 13.92 8.45 36.40
CA VAL A 561 14.40 7.11 36.02
C VAL A 561 15.92 7.09 35.80
N TRP A 562 16.47 8.13 35.15
CA TRP A 562 17.92 8.25 34.93
C TRP A 562 18.70 8.49 36.23
N LEU A 563 18.15 9.30 37.15
CA LEU A 563 18.76 9.60 38.45
C LEU A 563 18.75 8.35 39.36
N LEU A 564 17.66 7.56 39.35
CA LEU A 564 17.56 6.28 40.05
C LEU A 564 18.52 5.22 39.47
N LEU A 565 18.64 5.09 38.15
CA LEU A 565 19.56 4.14 37.51
C LEU A 565 21.03 4.52 37.71
N GLY A 566 21.35 5.81 37.69
CA GLY A 566 22.67 6.35 38.03
C GLY A 566 23.04 6.12 39.49
N LEU A 567 22.12 6.36 40.43
CA LEU A 567 22.35 6.12 41.87
C LEU A 567 22.57 4.62 42.16
N VAL A 568 21.77 3.73 41.56
CA VAL A 568 21.88 2.27 41.74
C VAL A 568 23.20 1.74 41.14
N GLY A 569 23.73 2.38 40.09
CA GLY A 569 25.04 2.08 39.52
C GLY A 569 26.23 2.54 40.37
N VAL A 570 26.04 3.54 41.24
CA VAL A 570 27.09 4.16 42.06
C VAL A 570 27.13 3.61 43.50
N ILE A 571 25.99 3.18 44.07
CA ILE A 571 25.88 2.92 45.53
C ILE A 571 26.19 1.48 45.97
N ARG A 572 26.30 0.48 45.08
CA ARG A 572 26.53 -0.90 45.56
C ARG A 572 28.00 -1.19 45.92
N PRO A 573 28.28 -1.70 47.14
CA PRO A 573 29.64 -2.04 47.57
C PRO A 573 30.23 -3.17 46.71
N ALA A 574 31.56 -3.16 46.59
CA ALA A 574 32.35 -4.12 45.83
C ALA A 574 32.01 -5.57 46.21
N GLY A 575 31.56 -6.37 45.24
CA GLY A 575 31.30 -7.79 45.48
C GLY A 575 30.70 -8.63 44.34
N THR A 576 30.10 -8.04 43.30
CA THR A 576 29.50 -8.84 42.20
C THR A 576 30.23 -8.72 40.86
N ILE A 577 30.46 -9.88 40.24
CA ILE A 577 31.42 -10.21 39.18
C ILE A 577 30.96 -9.72 37.79
N LEU A 578 31.01 -8.41 37.52
CA LEU A 578 31.10 -7.94 36.13
C LEU A 578 31.95 -6.66 36.06
N PRO A 579 33.01 -6.62 35.25
CA PRO A 579 33.93 -5.48 35.20
C PRO A 579 33.24 -4.23 34.66
N THR A 580 33.45 -3.10 35.36
CA THR A 580 32.87 -1.77 35.16
C THR A 580 32.93 -1.28 33.70
N ARG A 581 33.93 -1.73 32.92
CA ARG A 581 34.08 -1.41 31.49
C ARG A 581 32.94 -1.91 30.60
N ARG A 582 32.36 -3.10 30.86
CA ARG A 582 31.29 -3.66 30.01
C ARG A 582 29.93 -2.99 30.24
N ARG A 583 29.68 -2.48 31.45
CA ARG A 583 28.44 -1.75 31.79
C ARG A 583 28.43 -0.34 31.21
N LEU A 584 29.58 0.34 31.23
CA LEU A 584 29.75 1.66 30.60
C LEU A 584 29.58 1.61 29.07
N LEU A 585 30.11 0.56 28.42
CA LEU A 585 29.95 0.31 26.99
C LEU A 585 28.48 0.05 26.59
N ALA A 586 27.72 -0.69 27.41
CA ALA A 586 26.30 -0.90 27.17
C ALA A 586 25.49 0.40 27.29
N ALA A 587 25.80 1.26 28.27
CA ALA A 587 25.14 2.56 28.44
C ALA A 587 25.46 3.54 27.29
N THR A 588 26.70 3.54 26.79
CA THR A 588 27.11 4.39 25.64
C THR A 588 26.57 3.89 24.30
N LEU A 589 26.28 2.59 24.15
CA LEU A 589 25.71 2.02 22.92
C LEU A 589 24.18 2.12 22.84
N VAL A 590 23.48 2.11 23.98
CA VAL A 590 22.00 2.17 24.00
C VAL A 590 21.48 3.61 23.90
N ALA A 591 22.21 4.59 24.44
CA ALA A 591 21.78 5.99 24.45
C ALA A 591 21.58 6.61 23.04
N PRO A 592 22.45 6.39 22.03
CA PRO A 592 22.26 6.93 20.68
C PRO A 592 21.12 6.25 19.92
N ALA A 593 20.84 4.97 20.19
CA ALA A 593 19.74 4.24 19.53
C ALA A 593 18.38 4.72 20.03
N VAL A 594 18.26 5.05 21.33
CA VAL A 594 17.05 5.64 21.91
C VAL A 594 16.89 7.10 21.48
N LEU A 595 17.97 7.89 21.45
CA LEU A 595 17.94 9.28 20.96
C LEU A 595 17.64 9.38 19.45
N GLY A 596 18.23 8.50 18.63
CA GLY A 596 17.96 8.44 17.18
C GLY A 596 16.52 8.04 16.87
N GLY A 597 15.92 7.15 17.68
CA GLY A 597 14.50 6.83 17.57
C GLY A 597 13.57 7.98 17.98
N VAL A 598 14.00 8.85 18.89
CA VAL A 598 13.21 10.01 19.37
C VAL A 598 13.37 11.23 18.46
N VAL A 599 14.55 11.47 17.86
CA VAL A 599 14.79 12.63 16.96
C VAL A 599 14.05 12.49 15.62
N VAL A 600 13.89 11.27 15.09
CA VAL A 600 13.09 11.00 13.88
C VAL A 600 11.60 11.31 14.10
N ALA A 601 11.12 11.36 15.35
CA ALA A 601 9.74 11.71 15.67
C ALA A 601 9.49 13.23 15.78
N VAL A 602 10.53 14.08 15.75
CA VAL A 602 10.43 15.53 16.07
C VAL A 602 10.58 16.45 14.86
N VAL A 603 11.04 15.96 13.69
CA VAL A 603 11.05 16.74 12.44
C VAL A 603 9.90 16.27 11.55
N PRO A 604 8.78 17.01 11.43
CA PRO A 604 7.75 16.64 10.46
C PRO A 604 8.33 16.72 9.04
N PRO A 605 7.99 15.77 8.13
CA PRO A 605 8.38 15.87 6.74
C PRO A 605 7.84 17.17 6.13
N ALA A 606 8.58 17.75 5.17
CA ALA A 606 8.11 18.92 4.43
C ALA A 606 6.71 18.64 3.84
N THR A 607 5.80 19.61 3.97
CA THR A 607 4.43 19.47 3.48
C THR A 607 4.42 19.36 1.97
N ARG A 608 3.68 18.38 1.45
CA ARG A 608 3.47 18.17 0.01
C ARG A 608 2.21 18.93 -0.42
N SER A 609 2.03 19.18 -1.71
CA SER A 609 0.80 19.80 -2.23
C SER A 609 -0.44 19.06 -1.70
N PRO A 610 -1.42 19.76 -1.10
CA PRO A 610 -2.63 19.13 -0.57
C PRO A 610 -3.48 18.48 -1.67
N ILE A 611 -4.01 17.28 -1.41
CA ILE A 611 -5.01 16.64 -2.29
C ILE A 611 -6.29 16.44 -1.47
N ALA A 612 -7.36 17.14 -1.88
CA ALA A 612 -8.66 17.07 -1.23
C ALA A 612 -9.47 15.89 -1.77
N VAL A 613 -9.74 14.88 -0.95
CA VAL A 613 -10.50 13.69 -1.36
C VAL A 613 -11.88 13.58 -0.72
N GLY A 614 -12.13 14.32 0.37
CA GLY A 614 -13.41 14.36 1.05
C GLY A 614 -13.80 15.80 1.34
N LEU A 615 -15.06 16.14 1.07
CA LEU A 615 -15.60 17.50 1.20
C LEU A 615 -16.85 17.49 2.09
N ALA A 616 -17.03 18.51 2.93
CA ALA A 616 -18.26 18.72 3.68
C ALA A 616 -18.51 20.22 3.86
N VAL A 617 -19.72 20.69 3.52
CA VAL A 617 -20.12 22.10 3.68
C VAL A 617 -20.90 22.28 4.98
N SER A 618 -20.61 23.33 5.73
CA SER A 618 -21.33 23.64 6.96
C SER A 618 -22.81 23.97 6.68
N PRO A 619 -23.74 23.68 7.61
CA PRO A 619 -25.18 23.96 7.44
C PRO A 619 -25.53 25.42 7.11
N ASP A 620 -24.68 26.37 7.55
CA ASP A 620 -24.82 27.81 7.31
C ASP A 620 -24.16 28.28 6.00
N SER A 621 -23.67 27.35 5.17
CA SER A 621 -22.92 27.58 3.94
C SER A 621 -21.66 28.45 4.09
N GLN A 622 -21.17 28.73 5.31
CA GLN A 622 -20.04 29.66 5.52
C GLN A 622 -18.67 28.99 5.39
N PHE A 623 -18.58 27.68 5.65
CA PHE A 623 -17.34 26.94 5.65
C PHE A 623 -17.42 25.66 4.82
N LEU A 624 -16.32 25.36 4.14
CA LEU A 624 -16.06 24.08 3.49
C LEU A 624 -14.91 23.41 4.24
N TYR A 625 -15.10 22.15 4.61
CA TYR A 625 -14.08 21.30 5.19
C TYR A 625 -13.55 20.35 4.12
N ALA A 626 -12.23 20.20 4.06
CA ALA A 626 -11.56 19.36 3.08
C ALA A 626 -10.54 18.42 3.73
N ALA A 627 -10.58 17.14 3.37
CA ALA A 627 -9.64 16.13 3.80
C ALA A 627 -8.39 16.13 2.92
N ASP A 628 -7.27 16.62 3.44
CA ASP A 628 -5.95 16.56 2.80
C ASP A 628 -5.33 15.18 3.07
N ILE A 629 -5.53 14.26 2.12
CA ILE A 629 -5.14 12.86 2.26
C ILE A 629 -3.62 12.69 2.40
N VAL A 630 -2.84 13.55 1.75
CA VAL A 630 -1.39 13.44 1.64
C VAL A 630 -0.71 13.90 2.93
N ASN A 631 -1.22 14.95 3.57
CA ASN A 631 -0.62 15.54 4.76
C ASN A 631 -1.33 15.17 6.07
N ALA A 632 -2.30 14.25 6.03
CA ALA A 632 -3.03 13.74 7.20
C ALA A 632 -3.66 14.86 8.06
N ARG A 633 -4.37 15.79 7.39
CA ARG A 633 -4.97 16.96 8.03
C ARG A 633 -6.31 17.35 7.41
N ILE A 634 -7.12 18.08 8.16
CA ILE A 634 -8.35 18.71 7.70
C ILE A 634 -8.13 20.22 7.53
N LEU A 635 -8.59 20.75 6.41
CA LEU A 635 -8.56 22.17 6.08
C LEU A 635 -9.94 22.79 6.32
N LYS A 636 -9.98 23.98 6.93
CA LYS A 636 -11.18 24.82 7.02
C LYS A 636 -11.07 25.95 6.02
N LEU A 637 -12.03 26.05 5.11
CA LEU A 637 -12.02 27.00 4.01
C LEU A 637 -13.27 27.88 4.11
N SER A 638 -13.11 29.19 4.01
CA SER A 638 -14.24 30.12 3.94
C SER A 638 -14.83 30.07 2.54
N THR A 639 -16.14 29.83 2.44
CA THR A 639 -16.85 29.78 1.15
C THR A 639 -16.92 31.15 0.47
N THR A 640 -17.02 32.22 1.27
CA THR A 640 -17.09 33.61 0.80
C THR A 640 -15.73 34.14 0.34
N THR A 641 -14.69 33.98 1.15
CA THR A 641 -13.36 34.52 0.82
C THR A 641 -12.52 33.58 -0.04
N ARG A 642 -12.94 32.31 -0.16
CA ARG A 642 -12.26 31.24 -0.92
C ARG A 642 -10.82 31.01 -0.45
N LYS A 643 -10.61 31.11 0.86
CA LYS A 643 -9.30 30.99 1.50
C LYS A 643 -9.38 30.10 2.74
N GLN A 644 -8.27 29.47 3.05
CA GLN A 644 -8.11 28.75 4.32
C GLN A 644 -8.25 29.70 5.52
N VAL A 645 -8.97 29.23 6.53
CA VAL A 645 -9.23 29.92 7.80
C VAL A 645 -8.49 29.18 8.91
N GLY A 646 -7.50 29.85 9.49
CA GLY A 646 -6.68 29.29 10.57
C GLY A 646 -5.77 28.15 10.13
N ASP A 647 -5.19 27.47 11.13
CA ASP A 647 -4.30 26.34 10.93
C ASP A 647 -5.07 25.06 10.58
N ALA A 648 -4.43 24.19 9.80
CA ALA A 648 -4.96 22.88 9.50
C ALA A 648 -4.90 21.95 10.73
N LEU A 649 -5.90 21.08 10.89
CA LEU A 649 -5.96 20.13 12.01
C LEU A 649 -5.42 18.78 11.62
N ARG A 650 -4.38 18.30 12.32
CA ARG A 650 -3.87 16.94 12.14
C ARG A 650 -4.88 15.90 12.60
N VAL A 651 -5.06 14.88 11.79
CA VAL A 651 -5.95 13.73 12.05
C VAL A 651 -5.19 12.43 11.80
N GLY A 652 -5.90 11.31 11.64
CA GLY A 652 -5.30 10.02 11.29
C GLY A 652 -4.74 9.99 9.86
N ILE A 653 -4.10 8.87 9.52
CA ILE A 653 -3.44 8.69 8.23
C ILE A 653 -4.48 8.45 7.13
N GLN A 654 -4.28 9.10 5.98
CA GLN A 654 -5.16 9.07 4.80
C GLN A 654 -6.63 9.36 5.17
N PRO A 655 -6.95 10.57 5.63
CA PRO A 655 -8.34 10.98 5.81
C PRO A 655 -9.07 10.91 4.45
N SER A 656 -10.26 10.28 4.46
CA SER A 656 -11.12 10.10 3.29
C SER A 656 -12.41 10.90 3.47
N ARG A 657 -13.55 10.23 3.68
CA ARG A 657 -14.88 10.82 3.76
C ARG A 657 -15.08 11.61 5.07
N LEU A 658 -15.85 12.69 4.97
CA LEU A 658 -16.20 13.59 6.05
C LEU A 658 -17.71 13.54 6.29
N ALA A 659 -18.13 13.47 7.56
CA ALA A 659 -19.53 13.62 7.93
C ALA A 659 -19.69 14.71 8.98
N LEU A 660 -20.51 15.72 8.68
CA LEU A 660 -20.95 16.69 9.68
C LEU A 660 -22.13 16.12 10.47
N SER A 661 -22.12 16.35 11.76
CA SER A 661 -23.33 16.26 12.58
C SER A 661 -24.40 17.22 12.04
N PRO A 662 -25.69 16.88 12.11
CA PRO A 662 -26.77 17.74 11.59
C PRO A 662 -26.81 19.15 12.22
N ASP A 663 -26.35 19.31 13.46
CA ASP A 663 -26.25 20.62 14.13
C ASP A 663 -24.96 21.39 13.77
N GLY A 664 -24.10 20.81 12.95
CA GLY A 664 -22.85 21.40 12.45
C GLY A 664 -21.73 21.51 13.49
N LYS A 665 -21.89 20.99 14.71
CA LYS A 665 -20.92 21.19 15.80
C LYS A 665 -19.76 20.20 15.80
N MET A 666 -20.02 18.99 15.33
CA MET A 666 -19.03 17.91 15.23
C MET A 666 -18.79 17.53 13.77
N LEU A 667 -17.52 17.34 13.41
CA LEU A 667 -17.07 16.80 12.14
C LEU A 667 -16.37 15.47 12.38
N TYR A 668 -16.88 14.40 11.78
CA TYR A 668 -16.33 13.07 11.84
C TYR A 668 -15.50 12.79 10.59
N VAL A 669 -14.30 12.26 10.78
CA VAL A 669 -13.31 12.04 9.72
C VAL A 669 -12.95 10.56 9.68
N ALA A 670 -13.27 9.87 8.59
CA ALA A 670 -12.79 8.52 8.36
C ALA A 670 -11.30 8.56 7.97
N ASN A 671 -10.45 7.88 8.73
CA ASN A 671 -9.01 7.83 8.46
C ASN A 671 -8.63 6.44 7.91
N SER A 672 -8.90 6.24 6.62
CA SER A 672 -8.73 4.98 5.89
C SER A 672 -7.41 4.25 6.19
N GLY A 673 -6.28 4.97 6.14
CA GLY A 673 -4.94 4.41 6.30
C GLY A 673 -4.57 4.05 7.74
N SER A 674 -5.28 4.59 8.73
CA SER A 674 -5.08 4.27 10.15
C SER A 674 -6.15 3.34 10.73
N GLY A 675 -7.28 3.13 10.04
CA GLY A 675 -8.40 2.34 10.57
C GLY A 675 -9.08 3.01 11.77
N THR A 676 -9.20 4.35 11.76
CA THR A 676 -9.79 5.11 12.87
C THR A 676 -10.75 6.20 12.38
N ILE A 677 -11.55 6.75 13.28
CA ILE A 677 -12.29 7.99 13.09
C ILE A 677 -11.66 9.08 13.97
N SER A 678 -11.44 10.26 13.41
CA SER A 678 -11.15 11.48 14.20
C SER A 678 -12.40 12.32 14.32
N VAL A 679 -12.65 12.87 15.52
CA VAL A 679 -13.79 13.75 15.79
C VAL A 679 -13.25 15.15 16.02
N ILE A 680 -13.81 16.15 15.34
CA ILE A 680 -13.41 17.55 15.43
C ILE A 680 -14.59 18.36 15.95
N ASP A 681 -14.35 19.11 17.03
CA ASP A 681 -15.24 20.20 17.44
C ASP A 681 -15.03 21.37 16.48
N VAL A 682 -16.08 21.72 15.75
CA VAL A 682 -16.07 22.71 14.68
C VAL A 682 -15.93 24.14 15.20
N ALA A 683 -16.55 24.42 16.35
CA ALA A 683 -16.54 25.74 16.97
C ALA A 683 -15.17 26.04 17.60
N ALA A 684 -14.64 25.08 18.36
CA ALA A 684 -13.30 25.16 18.95
C ALA A 684 -12.18 24.94 17.92
N TRP A 685 -12.53 24.41 16.74
CA TRP A 685 -11.61 23.96 15.70
C TRP A 685 -10.49 23.09 16.28
N LYS A 686 -10.87 21.96 16.89
CA LYS A 686 -9.93 21.06 17.59
C LYS A 686 -10.40 19.62 17.53
N VAL A 687 -9.46 18.68 17.39
CA VAL A 687 -9.74 17.24 17.56
C VAL A 687 -10.10 16.95 19.02
N VAL A 688 -11.24 16.28 19.22
CA VAL A 688 -11.78 15.88 20.52
C VAL A 688 -11.67 14.37 20.71
N GLY A 689 -11.27 13.96 21.92
CA GLY A 689 -11.08 12.54 22.25
C GLY A 689 -9.83 11.90 21.65
N GLN A 690 -9.70 10.60 21.85
CA GLN A 690 -8.73 9.76 21.15
C GLN A 690 -9.35 9.29 19.82
N PRO A 691 -8.54 8.98 18.78
CA PRO A 691 -9.04 8.36 17.56
C PRO A 691 -9.83 7.08 17.88
N ILE A 692 -11.03 6.96 17.32
CA ILE A 692 -11.94 5.84 17.57
C ILE A 692 -11.57 4.72 16.61
N ALA A 693 -11.17 3.56 17.13
CA ALA A 693 -10.80 2.42 16.28
C ALA A 693 -12.03 1.81 15.60
N VAL A 694 -11.90 1.53 14.30
CA VAL A 694 -12.93 0.87 13.49
C VAL A 694 -12.30 -0.23 12.64
N ALA A 695 -13.11 -0.97 11.87
CA ALA A 695 -12.58 -1.96 10.95
C ALA A 695 -11.63 -1.32 9.92
N PRO A 696 -10.55 -2.00 9.50
CA PRO A 696 -9.55 -1.44 8.60
C PRO A 696 -10.15 -0.89 7.31
N GLU A 697 -9.58 0.21 6.82
CA GLU A 697 -9.98 0.89 5.58
C GLU A 697 -11.43 1.45 5.63
N PRO A 698 -11.78 2.27 6.65
CA PRO A 698 -13.05 2.99 6.65
C PRO A 698 -13.10 3.93 5.44
N THR A 699 -14.18 3.84 4.69
CA THR A 699 -14.35 4.48 3.37
C THR A 699 -15.50 5.47 3.43
N GLU A 700 -16.67 5.02 3.87
CA GLU A 700 -17.86 5.88 4.02
C GLU A 700 -18.25 6.08 5.48
N ILE A 701 -18.83 7.25 5.77
CA ILE A 701 -19.24 7.67 7.10
C ILE A 701 -20.50 8.52 7.02
N THR A 702 -21.49 8.20 7.84
CA THR A 702 -22.74 8.98 7.95
C THR A 702 -23.16 9.16 9.40
N ALA A 703 -23.74 10.31 9.73
CA ALA A 703 -24.15 10.66 11.09
C ALA A 703 -25.67 10.82 11.17
N SER A 704 -26.28 10.23 12.20
CA SER A 704 -27.71 10.38 12.52
C SER A 704 -27.86 11.02 13.90
N ALA A 705 -28.45 12.22 13.92
CA ALA A 705 -28.84 12.86 15.17
C ALA A 705 -29.98 12.07 15.85
N ALA A 706 -30.98 11.62 15.09
CA ALA A 706 -32.13 10.88 15.61
C ALA A 706 -31.72 9.55 16.28
N ALA A 707 -30.75 8.84 15.71
CA ALA A 707 -30.22 7.61 16.31
C ALA A 707 -29.17 7.85 17.41
N HIS A 708 -28.65 9.08 17.56
CA HIS A 708 -27.43 9.38 18.33
C HIS A 708 -26.25 8.47 17.93
N ARG A 709 -26.06 8.27 16.61
CA ARG A 709 -25.05 7.36 16.05
C ARG A 709 -24.29 7.96 14.87
N VAL A 710 -23.07 7.49 14.70
CA VAL A 710 -22.30 7.55 13.45
C VAL A 710 -22.09 6.13 12.96
N TYR A 711 -22.36 5.90 11.68
CA TYR A 711 -22.16 4.62 11.02
C TYR A 711 -20.97 4.75 10.08
N VAL A 712 -20.05 3.79 10.15
CA VAL A 712 -18.82 3.80 9.34
C VAL A 712 -18.70 2.51 8.57
N LEU A 713 -18.74 2.61 7.25
CA LEU A 713 -18.54 1.50 6.35
C LEU A 713 -17.05 1.26 6.11
N SER A 714 -16.62 0.03 6.32
CA SER A 714 -15.30 -0.44 5.93
C SER A 714 -15.46 -1.44 4.79
N GLN A 715 -15.45 -0.95 3.54
CA GLN A 715 -15.73 -1.73 2.33
C GLN A 715 -14.95 -3.03 2.24
N LYS A 716 -13.63 -2.98 2.49
CA LYS A 716 -12.74 -4.15 2.47
C LYS A 716 -13.08 -5.21 3.51
N SER A 717 -13.57 -4.75 4.66
CA SER A 717 -13.98 -5.61 5.76
C SER A 717 -15.45 -6.02 5.65
N GLN A 718 -16.20 -5.48 4.68
CA GLN A 718 -17.65 -5.67 4.47
C GLN A 718 -18.46 -5.54 5.76
N THR A 719 -18.09 -4.56 6.57
CA THR A 719 -18.69 -4.33 7.89
C THR A 719 -18.98 -2.86 8.10
N ILE A 720 -20.00 -2.60 8.91
CA ILE A 720 -20.35 -1.28 9.38
C ILE A 720 -20.11 -1.21 10.88
N THR A 721 -19.32 -0.22 11.31
CA THR A 721 -19.09 0.06 12.73
C THR A 721 -20.02 1.18 13.18
N GLU A 722 -20.74 0.94 14.27
CA GLU A 722 -21.59 1.94 14.90
C GLU A 722 -20.83 2.65 16.02
N VAL A 723 -20.95 3.97 16.10
CA VAL A 723 -20.31 4.80 17.12
C VAL A 723 -21.36 5.68 17.77
N ASN A 724 -21.41 5.69 19.10
CA ASN A 724 -22.29 6.57 19.87
C ASN A 724 -21.73 8.00 19.87
N THR A 725 -22.56 8.97 19.51
CA THR A 725 -22.16 10.38 19.36
C THR A 725 -21.94 11.10 20.69
N GLU A 726 -22.43 10.58 21.80
CA GLU A 726 -22.28 11.17 23.14
C GLU A 726 -21.05 10.62 23.85
N THR A 727 -20.86 9.29 23.81
CA THR A 727 -19.74 8.63 24.49
C THR A 727 -18.48 8.53 23.63
N MET A 728 -18.60 8.72 22.32
CA MET A 728 -17.52 8.53 21.33
C MET A 728 -16.92 7.12 21.39
N GLN A 729 -17.76 6.12 21.65
CA GLN A 729 -17.39 4.71 21.72
C GLN A 729 -18.17 3.89 20.70
N THR A 730 -17.56 2.79 20.26
CA THR A 730 -18.22 1.83 19.38
C THR A 730 -19.36 1.12 20.11
N VAL A 731 -20.44 0.83 19.39
CA VAL A 731 -21.64 0.18 19.94
C VAL A 731 -21.75 -1.22 19.37
N GLY A 732 -21.67 -2.22 20.24
CA GLY A 732 -21.76 -3.63 19.84
C GLY A 732 -20.61 -4.11 18.95
N GLY A 733 -20.82 -5.26 18.30
CA GLY A 733 -19.90 -5.80 17.27
C GLY A 733 -20.20 -5.23 15.87
N PRO A 734 -19.34 -5.43 14.87
CA PRO A 734 -19.58 -4.92 13.52
C PRO A 734 -20.87 -5.50 12.89
N LEU A 735 -21.64 -4.65 12.21
CA LEU A 735 -22.79 -5.06 11.39
C LEU A 735 -22.31 -5.57 10.03
N ALA A 736 -22.98 -6.57 9.46
CA ALA A 736 -22.70 -7.02 8.10
C ALA A 736 -23.26 -6.00 7.09
N SER A 737 -22.43 -5.51 6.17
CA SER A 737 -22.87 -4.61 5.09
C SER A 737 -23.50 -5.36 3.90
N GLY A 738 -23.20 -6.65 3.77
CA GLY A 738 -23.43 -7.40 2.52
C GLY A 738 -22.25 -7.28 1.54
N PRO A 739 -22.29 -8.02 0.42
CA PRO A 739 -21.20 -8.10 -0.54
C PRO A 739 -21.04 -6.79 -1.33
N ASN A 740 -19.77 -6.43 -1.62
CA ASN A 740 -19.38 -5.26 -2.40
C ASN A 740 -20.14 -3.98 -2.01
N PRO A 741 -20.09 -3.58 -0.72
CA PRO A 741 -20.76 -2.36 -0.32
C PRO A 741 -20.06 -1.16 -0.98
N ALA A 742 -20.83 -0.19 -1.45
CA ALA A 742 -20.32 1.02 -2.08
C ALA A 742 -20.52 2.22 -1.15
N ASP A 743 -21.75 2.42 -0.65
CA ASP A 743 -22.10 3.56 0.19
C ASP A 743 -23.15 3.23 1.26
N ILE A 744 -23.28 4.08 2.28
CA ILE A 744 -24.26 3.98 3.37
C ILE A 744 -25.01 5.29 3.61
N ALA A 745 -26.33 5.18 3.80
CA ALA A 745 -27.18 6.30 4.18
C ALA A 745 -28.14 5.88 5.29
N VAL A 746 -28.48 6.81 6.18
CA VAL A 746 -29.43 6.60 7.27
C VAL A 746 -30.67 7.45 7.03
N ASP A 747 -31.86 6.93 7.32
CA ASP A 747 -33.09 7.71 7.21
C ASP A 747 -33.15 8.85 8.24
N GLU A 748 -34.04 9.82 8.00
CA GLU A 748 -34.24 10.98 8.88
C GLU A 748 -34.63 10.57 10.31
N LYS A 749 -35.36 9.46 10.45
CA LYS A 749 -35.79 8.92 11.75
C LYS A 749 -34.69 8.17 12.48
N GLY A 750 -33.60 7.80 11.80
CA GLY A 750 -32.51 7.00 12.37
C GLY A 750 -32.88 5.54 12.64
N GLU A 751 -33.99 5.05 12.07
CA GLU A 751 -34.52 3.69 12.27
C GLU A 751 -34.04 2.70 11.21
N ARG A 752 -33.57 3.21 10.06
CA ARG A 752 -33.14 2.42 8.91
C ARG A 752 -31.79 2.88 8.40
N LEU A 753 -30.88 1.92 8.25
CA LEU A 753 -29.60 2.10 7.56
C LEU A 753 -29.66 1.38 6.21
N TYR A 754 -29.47 2.14 5.15
CA TYR A 754 -29.41 1.69 3.77
C TYR A 754 -27.96 1.48 3.38
N VAL A 755 -27.68 0.36 2.71
CA VAL A 755 -26.35 0.00 2.24
C VAL A 755 -26.44 -0.28 0.75
N ALA A 756 -25.80 0.55 -0.07
CA ALA A 756 -25.60 0.26 -1.47
C ALA A 756 -24.61 -0.90 -1.58
N GLY A 757 -24.99 -1.97 -2.29
CA GLY A 757 -24.15 -3.17 -2.42
C GLY A 757 -24.23 -3.79 -3.80
N GLY A 758 -23.43 -4.84 -4.01
CA GLY A 758 -23.39 -5.57 -5.27
C GLY A 758 -24.74 -6.24 -5.62
N ALA A 759 -24.91 -6.58 -6.90
CA ALA A 759 -26.10 -7.24 -7.48
C ALA A 759 -27.36 -6.36 -7.58
N ASN A 760 -27.21 -5.06 -7.87
CA ASN A 760 -28.31 -4.13 -8.16
C ASN A 760 -29.34 -4.03 -7.02
N VAL A 761 -28.88 -4.06 -5.77
CA VAL A 761 -29.75 -3.96 -4.59
C VAL A 761 -29.23 -2.96 -3.56
N VAL A 762 -30.16 -2.41 -2.77
CA VAL A 762 -29.88 -1.64 -1.56
C VAL A 762 -30.38 -2.46 -0.36
N ALA A 763 -29.45 -2.90 0.49
CA ALA A 763 -29.80 -3.60 1.72
C ALA A 763 -30.35 -2.62 2.76
N VAL A 764 -31.30 -3.07 3.58
CA VAL A 764 -31.93 -2.26 4.62
C VAL A 764 -31.74 -2.95 5.97
N ILE A 765 -31.08 -2.27 6.89
CA ILE A 765 -30.77 -2.74 8.23
C ILE A 765 -31.60 -1.92 9.23
N ASP A 766 -32.30 -2.61 10.13
CA ASP A 766 -32.97 -1.96 11.27
C ASP A 766 -31.90 -1.58 12.30
N THR A 767 -31.79 -0.29 12.61
CA THR A 767 -30.72 0.24 13.48
C THR A 767 -30.89 -0.18 14.94
N LYS A 768 -32.13 -0.50 15.35
CA LYS A 768 -32.44 -0.88 16.73
C LYS A 768 -32.21 -2.37 16.95
N THR A 769 -32.67 -3.22 16.04
CA THR A 769 -32.51 -4.69 16.14
C THR A 769 -31.15 -5.16 15.62
N ARG A 770 -30.48 -4.33 14.79
CA ARG A 770 -29.17 -4.61 14.21
C ARG A 770 -29.20 -5.83 13.28
N GLN A 771 -30.32 -6.00 12.57
CA GLN A 771 -30.59 -7.11 11.66
C GLN A 771 -31.16 -6.57 10.34
N PRO A 772 -31.12 -7.36 9.24
CA PRO A 772 -31.84 -7.00 8.03
C PRO A 772 -33.31 -6.72 8.36
N ALA A 773 -33.79 -5.52 8.04
CA ALA A 773 -35.18 -5.14 8.28
C ALA A 773 -36.13 -5.90 7.35
N ARG A 774 -35.62 -6.30 6.18
CA ARG A 774 -36.36 -6.93 5.09
C ARG A 774 -35.43 -7.47 4.00
N THR A 775 -36.02 -8.05 2.96
CA THR A 775 -35.34 -8.36 1.70
C THR A 775 -34.77 -7.09 1.06
N PRO A 776 -33.53 -7.13 0.52
CA PRO A 776 -32.92 -5.99 -0.16
C PRO A 776 -33.81 -5.40 -1.25
N ILE A 777 -33.80 -4.08 -1.34
CA ILE A 777 -34.57 -3.32 -2.32
C ILE A 777 -33.87 -3.44 -3.68
N LYS A 778 -34.56 -4.02 -4.66
CA LYS A 778 -34.05 -4.12 -6.03
C LYS A 778 -34.09 -2.77 -6.74
N ILE A 779 -33.01 -2.48 -7.46
CA ILE A 779 -32.89 -1.35 -8.37
C ILE A 779 -32.38 -1.84 -9.73
N ASN A 780 -32.39 -0.97 -10.74
CA ASN A 780 -32.13 -1.36 -12.13
C ASN A 780 -30.65 -1.28 -12.55
N SER A 781 -29.78 -0.84 -11.65
CA SER A 781 -28.35 -0.62 -11.90
C SER A 781 -27.56 -0.83 -10.60
N GLU A 782 -26.27 -1.16 -10.69
CA GLU A 782 -25.46 -1.37 -9.49
C GLU A 782 -25.28 -0.02 -8.76
N PRO A 783 -25.73 0.11 -7.49
CA PRO A 783 -25.66 1.36 -6.78
C PRO A 783 -24.22 1.64 -6.33
N ARG A 784 -23.70 2.81 -6.69
CA ARG A 784 -22.37 3.29 -6.31
C ARG A 784 -22.41 4.32 -5.18
N ASP A 785 -23.49 5.07 -5.08
CA ASP A 785 -23.64 6.16 -4.11
C ASP A 785 -25.11 6.30 -3.66
N LEU A 786 -25.34 6.78 -2.45
CA LEU A 786 -26.65 7.03 -1.86
C LEU A 786 -26.76 8.50 -1.44
N ALA A 787 -27.55 9.29 -2.17
CA ALA A 787 -27.77 10.69 -1.85
C ALA A 787 -29.13 10.88 -1.14
N PRO A 788 -29.17 11.35 0.13
CA PRO A 788 -30.41 11.73 0.78
C PRO A 788 -31.10 12.88 0.04
N GLY A 789 -32.43 12.82 -0.01
CA GLY A 789 -33.31 13.78 -0.66
C GLY A 789 -34.36 14.36 0.29
N PRO A 790 -35.20 15.29 -0.18
CA PRO A 790 -36.31 15.82 0.61
C PRO A 790 -37.37 14.75 0.90
N ASP A 791 -38.20 15.00 1.91
CA ASP A 791 -39.42 14.24 2.23
C ASP A 791 -39.22 12.72 2.40
N GLY A 792 -38.07 12.31 2.95
CA GLY A 792 -37.73 10.89 3.10
C GLY A 792 -37.48 10.17 1.78
N MET A 793 -37.01 10.87 0.75
CA MET A 793 -36.50 10.23 -0.47
C MET A 793 -35.00 9.94 -0.34
N LEU A 794 -34.57 8.80 -0.86
CA LEU A 794 -33.16 8.42 -0.97
C LEU A 794 -32.86 8.06 -2.42
N TYR A 795 -31.88 8.72 -3.01
CA TYR A 795 -31.47 8.52 -4.40
C TYR A 795 -30.32 7.53 -4.46
N ALA A 796 -30.59 6.34 -5.01
CA ALA A 796 -29.57 5.32 -5.26
C ALA A 796 -29.01 5.51 -6.67
N ILE A 797 -27.75 5.94 -6.76
CA ILE A 797 -27.09 6.28 -8.02
C ILE A 797 -26.39 5.04 -8.56
N GLY A 798 -26.77 4.59 -9.76
CA GLY A 798 -26.03 3.55 -10.46
C GLY A 798 -25.39 4.05 -11.74
N SER A 799 -24.65 3.16 -12.42
CA SER A 799 -23.75 3.55 -13.51
C SER A 799 -24.42 4.24 -14.71
N THR A 800 -25.71 3.98 -14.98
CA THR A 800 -26.43 4.50 -16.17
C THR A 800 -27.82 5.05 -15.84
N SER A 801 -28.28 4.87 -14.60
CA SER A 801 -29.58 5.33 -14.10
C SER A 801 -29.49 5.49 -12.58
N TYR A 802 -30.41 6.25 -12.00
CA TYR A 802 -30.66 6.25 -10.57
C TYR A 802 -32.06 5.71 -10.27
N ALA A 803 -32.25 5.25 -9.03
CA ALA A 803 -33.54 4.86 -8.50
C ALA A 803 -33.89 5.74 -7.29
N VAL A 804 -35.19 6.02 -7.12
CA VAL A 804 -35.68 6.75 -5.95
C VAL A 804 -36.30 5.76 -4.98
N ILE A 805 -35.79 5.73 -3.75
CA ILE A 805 -36.31 4.94 -2.64
C ILE A 805 -37.07 5.88 -1.72
N ASN A 806 -38.38 5.67 -1.55
CA ASN A 806 -39.12 6.35 -0.50
C ASN A 806 -38.84 5.61 0.82
N THR A 807 -38.13 6.23 1.77
CA THR A 807 -37.70 5.58 3.02
C THR A 807 -38.85 5.34 4.00
N ASN A 808 -39.98 6.05 3.87
CA ASN A 808 -41.15 5.87 4.74
C ASN A 808 -41.93 4.58 4.45
N VAL A 809 -42.01 4.19 3.18
CA VAL A 809 -42.68 2.94 2.74
C VAL A 809 -41.70 1.90 2.19
N GLU A 810 -40.44 2.30 2.06
CA GLU A 810 -39.31 1.55 1.52
C GLU A 810 -39.56 0.96 0.12
N THR A 811 -40.30 1.67 -0.73
CA THR A 811 -40.57 1.26 -2.12
C THR A 811 -39.69 2.02 -3.11
N THR A 812 -39.23 1.35 -4.16
CA THR A 812 -38.52 2.00 -5.27
C THR A 812 -39.44 2.44 -6.38
N ARG A 813 -39.06 3.54 -7.04
CA ARG A 813 -39.56 3.91 -8.35
C ARG A 813 -38.37 4.15 -9.28
N PRO A 814 -38.27 3.45 -10.42
CA PRO A 814 -37.28 3.80 -11.43
C PRO A 814 -37.63 5.15 -12.04
N THR A 815 -36.63 5.99 -12.25
CA THR A 815 -36.80 7.28 -12.94
C THR A 815 -36.38 7.16 -14.40
N PRO A 816 -37.14 7.76 -15.35
CA PRO A 816 -36.90 7.65 -16.80
C PRO A 816 -35.74 8.51 -17.29
N VAL A 817 -34.94 9.07 -16.39
CA VAL A 817 -33.92 10.06 -16.71
C VAL A 817 -32.56 9.38 -16.86
N ASN A 818 -32.01 9.43 -18.07
CA ASN A 818 -30.64 9.00 -18.31
C ASN A 818 -29.67 9.94 -17.59
N VAL A 819 -28.76 9.35 -16.82
CA VAL A 819 -27.63 10.03 -16.16
C VAL A 819 -26.34 9.74 -16.93
N PRO A 820 -25.22 10.42 -16.64
CA PRO A 820 -23.97 10.18 -17.34
C PRO A 820 -23.54 8.72 -17.25
N ALA A 821 -22.82 8.26 -18.28
CA ALA A 821 -22.22 6.94 -18.27
C ALA A 821 -21.22 6.83 -17.11
N ALA A 822 -21.25 5.74 -16.37
CA ALA A 822 -20.45 5.56 -15.16
C ALA A 822 -20.62 6.72 -14.15
N SER A 823 -21.86 7.02 -13.77
CA SER A 823 -22.14 7.88 -12.62
C SER A 823 -21.48 7.32 -11.35
N ARG A 824 -20.83 8.19 -10.57
CA ARG A 824 -19.96 7.82 -9.43
C ARG A 824 -20.40 8.42 -8.11
N ILE A 825 -20.79 9.70 -8.11
CA ILE A 825 -21.08 10.47 -6.89
C ILE A 825 -22.30 11.36 -7.15
N ALA A 826 -23.14 11.55 -6.15
CA ALA A 826 -24.17 12.57 -6.17
C ALA A 826 -24.30 13.34 -4.86
N ALA A 827 -24.85 14.55 -4.98
CA ALA A 827 -25.22 15.40 -3.87
C ALA A 827 -26.57 16.05 -4.14
N SER A 828 -27.35 16.33 -3.09
CA SER A 828 -28.62 17.05 -3.21
C SER A 828 -28.63 18.28 -2.31
N ASP A 829 -29.30 19.34 -2.77
CA ASP A 829 -29.63 20.53 -1.98
C ASP A 829 -31.10 20.54 -1.50
N GLY A 830 -31.83 19.45 -1.75
CA GLY A 830 -33.26 19.32 -1.45
C GLY A 830 -34.19 19.69 -2.60
N GLU A 831 -33.78 20.52 -3.56
CA GLU A 831 -34.58 20.86 -4.76
C GLU A 831 -34.03 20.19 -6.02
N LYS A 832 -32.73 19.96 -6.05
CA LYS A 832 -31.96 19.41 -7.16
C LYS A 832 -31.07 18.28 -6.68
N LEU A 833 -30.77 17.40 -7.61
CA LEU A 833 -29.78 16.34 -7.47
C LEU A 833 -28.69 16.55 -8.51
N TYR A 834 -27.45 16.58 -8.04
CA TYR A 834 -26.25 16.79 -8.82
C TYR A 834 -25.52 15.46 -8.94
N ILE A 835 -25.39 14.94 -10.14
CA ILE A 835 -24.83 13.61 -10.40
C ILE A 835 -23.57 13.77 -11.22
N LEU A 836 -22.43 13.40 -10.63
CA LEU A 836 -21.13 13.36 -11.28
C LEU A 836 -20.89 11.99 -11.91
N GLY A 837 -20.55 11.96 -13.19
CA GLY A 837 -20.13 10.77 -13.92
C GLY A 837 -19.20 11.12 -15.05
N THR A 838 -19.22 10.32 -16.12
CA THR A 838 -18.39 10.53 -17.31
C THR A 838 -19.21 10.41 -18.59
N GLU A 839 -18.89 11.17 -19.62
CA GLU A 839 -19.41 10.93 -20.97
C GLU A 839 -18.22 10.87 -21.93
N GLY A 840 -17.89 9.66 -22.40
CA GLY A 840 -16.62 9.44 -23.10
C GLY A 840 -15.43 9.57 -22.15
N SER A 841 -14.55 10.54 -22.41
CA SER A 841 -13.39 10.86 -21.57
C SER A 841 -13.62 11.98 -20.56
N ASP A 842 -14.75 12.68 -20.67
CA ASP A 842 -14.97 13.95 -19.98
C ASP A 842 -15.84 13.72 -18.74
N ASP A 843 -15.43 14.30 -17.61
CA ASP A 843 -16.22 14.34 -16.39
C ASP A 843 -17.43 15.27 -16.62
N VAL A 844 -18.62 14.79 -16.26
CA VAL A 844 -19.87 15.53 -16.44
C VAL A 844 -20.67 15.55 -15.15
N VAL A 845 -21.15 16.73 -14.76
CA VAL A 845 -22.16 16.88 -13.70
C VAL A 845 -23.53 17.13 -14.35
N ARG A 846 -24.49 16.24 -14.13
CA ARG A 846 -25.89 16.44 -14.53
C ARG A 846 -26.70 16.97 -13.35
N ILE A 847 -27.57 17.93 -13.63
CA ILE A 847 -28.43 18.58 -12.66
C ILE A 847 -29.87 18.15 -12.94
N VAL A 848 -30.45 17.43 -11.98
CA VAL A 848 -31.82 16.94 -12.03
C VAL A 848 -32.67 17.77 -11.09
N ASP A 849 -33.74 18.38 -11.62
CA ASP A 849 -34.77 19.05 -10.81
C ASP A 849 -35.67 17.97 -10.19
N LEU A 850 -35.71 17.92 -8.86
CA LEU A 850 -36.41 16.87 -8.12
C LEU A 850 -37.93 17.08 -8.13
N GLY A 851 -38.43 18.31 -8.32
CA GLY A 851 -39.87 18.56 -8.45
C GLY A 851 -40.39 18.16 -9.82
N LYS A 852 -39.59 18.36 -10.88
CA LYS A 852 -39.96 18.03 -12.27
C LYS A 852 -39.55 16.64 -12.71
N HIS A 853 -38.65 15.98 -11.97
CA HIS A 853 -38.01 14.71 -12.33
C HIS A 853 -37.34 14.74 -13.72
N GLN A 854 -36.63 15.82 -14.03
CA GLN A 854 -36.00 16.02 -15.34
C GLN A 854 -34.61 16.65 -15.20
N VAL A 855 -33.72 16.35 -16.15
CA VAL A 855 -32.45 17.08 -16.28
C VAL A 855 -32.74 18.50 -16.71
N VAL A 856 -32.31 19.46 -15.89
CA VAL A 856 -32.45 20.90 -16.16
C VAL A 856 -31.13 21.56 -16.54
N GLY A 857 -30.01 20.85 -16.40
CA GLY A 857 -28.70 21.35 -16.81
C GLY A 857 -27.61 20.30 -16.78
N SER A 858 -26.49 20.63 -17.42
CA SER A 858 -25.26 19.83 -17.40
C SER A 858 -24.05 20.74 -17.37
N LEU A 859 -22.98 20.23 -16.77
CA LEU A 859 -21.66 20.86 -16.76
C LEU A 859 -20.63 19.88 -17.29
N THR A 860 -19.88 20.30 -18.30
CA THR A 860 -18.87 19.47 -19.00
C THR A 860 -17.48 20.10 -18.99
N ASP A 861 -17.36 21.41 -18.79
CA ASP A 861 -16.11 22.13 -19.01
C ASP A 861 -15.24 22.21 -17.74
N ASP A 862 -13.96 21.84 -17.89
CA ASP A 862 -12.85 22.11 -16.95
C ASP A 862 -12.95 21.46 -15.55
N LEU A 863 -13.61 20.30 -15.44
CA LEU A 863 -13.69 19.56 -14.16
C LEU A 863 -12.43 18.72 -13.88
N GLY A 864 -11.73 18.27 -14.92
CA GLY A 864 -10.59 17.36 -14.86
C GLY A 864 -10.95 16.01 -14.21
N VAL A 865 -10.00 15.31 -13.56
CA VAL A 865 -10.30 14.05 -12.86
C VAL A 865 -10.87 14.34 -11.48
N THR A 866 -12.19 14.39 -11.40
CA THR A 866 -12.93 14.72 -10.20
C THR A 866 -12.90 13.57 -9.20
N VAL A 867 -12.69 13.91 -7.93
CA VAL A 867 -12.65 12.95 -6.82
C VAL A 867 -13.92 13.02 -5.97
N GLU A 868 -14.40 14.21 -5.66
CA GLU A 868 -15.50 14.42 -4.71
C GLU A 868 -16.34 15.65 -5.07
N LEU A 869 -17.63 15.61 -4.69
CA LEU A 869 -18.61 16.66 -4.93
C LEU A 869 -19.32 17.03 -3.62
N ALA A 870 -19.41 18.33 -3.32
CA ALA A 870 -20.26 18.83 -2.24
C ALA A 870 -21.05 20.05 -2.68
N VAL A 871 -22.30 20.16 -2.23
CA VAL A 871 -23.20 21.28 -2.56
C VAL A 871 -23.50 22.06 -1.29
N SER A 872 -23.59 23.39 -1.39
CA SER A 872 -23.96 24.22 -0.26
C SER A 872 -25.44 24.02 0.08
N PRO A 873 -25.83 23.99 1.37
CA PRO A 873 -27.22 23.83 1.78
C PRO A 873 -28.18 24.90 1.25
N ASP A 874 -27.68 26.10 0.91
CA ASP A 874 -28.47 27.14 0.24
C ASP A 874 -28.70 26.87 -1.26
N GLY A 875 -28.16 25.77 -1.78
CA GLY A 875 -28.27 25.37 -3.18
C GLY A 875 -27.60 26.32 -4.17
N GLN A 876 -26.79 27.30 -3.73
CA GLN A 876 -26.19 28.32 -4.59
C GLN A 876 -24.80 27.96 -5.13
N ARG A 877 -24.09 27.06 -4.46
CA ARG A 877 -22.70 26.73 -4.78
C ARG A 877 -22.44 25.24 -4.75
N MET A 878 -21.50 24.84 -5.58
CA MET A 878 -21.00 23.48 -5.65
C MET A 878 -19.47 23.51 -5.60
N TYR A 879 -18.90 22.52 -4.94
CA TYR A 879 -17.48 22.36 -4.71
C TYR A 879 -17.03 21.02 -5.25
N VAL A 880 -15.99 21.06 -6.09
CA VAL A 880 -15.50 19.89 -6.81
C VAL A 880 -14.00 19.79 -6.55
N SER A 881 -13.55 18.66 -5.99
CA SER A 881 -12.12 18.41 -5.80
C SER A 881 -11.55 17.54 -6.93
N ASN A 882 -10.28 17.76 -7.25
CA ASN A 882 -9.60 17.10 -8.36
C ASN A 882 -8.31 16.42 -7.87
N PHE A 883 -7.97 15.29 -8.48
CA PHE A 883 -6.79 14.52 -8.08
C PHE A 883 -5.46 15.13 -8.56
N TYR A 884 -5.46 15.76 -9.74
CA TYR A 884 -4.25 16.24 -10.43
C TYR A 884 -4.12 17.76 -10.47
N GLN A 885 -5.18 18.50 -10.14
CA GLN A 885 -5.14 19.94 -10.03
C GLN A 885 -5.07 20.35 -8.56
N ASP A 886 -4.08 21.18 -8.19
CA ASP A 886 -4.01 21.78 -6.86
C ASP A 886 -5.27 22.62 -6.63
N GLY A 887 -6.05 22.44 -5.57
CA GLY A 887 -7.21 23.30 -5.28
C GLY A 887 -8.58 22.63 -5.33
N ILE A 888 -9.63 23.41 -5.02
CA ILE A 888 -11.04 22.99 -5.11
C ILE A 888 -11.78 23.97 -6.02
N LEU A 889 -12.44 23.47 -7.06
CA LEU A 889 -13.24 24.28 -7.96
C LEU A 889 -14.53 24.72 -7.25
N VAL A 890 -14.94 25.96 -7.51
CA VAL A 890 -16.17 26.56 -7.00
C VAL A 890 -17.08 26.87 -8.18
N LEU A 891 -18.29 26.36 -8.12
CA LEU A 891 -19.26 26.44 -9.20
C LEU A 891 -20.55 27.10 -8.73
N ASP A 892 -21.17 27.85 -9.63
CA ASP A 892 -22.51 28.41 -9.44
C ASP A 892 -23.55 27.40 -9.92
N THR A 893 -24.61 27.21 -9.16
CA THR A 893 -25.70 26.26 -9.47
C THR A 893 -26.85 26.89 -10.27
N VAL A 894 -26.94 28.22 -10.34
CA VAL A 894 -28.00 28.98 -11.05
C VAL A 894 -27.68 29.13 -12.55
N GLY A 895 -26.47 28.77 -12.95
CA GLY A 895 -26.08 28.55 -14.34
C GLY A 895 -24.75 27.83 -14.30
N PRO A 896 -24.72 26.48 -14.39
CA PRO A 896 -23.55 25.68 -14.04
C PRO A 896 -22.32 26.17 -14.78
N LYS A 897 -21.46 26.86 -14.05
CA LYS A 897 -20.18 27.37 -14.54
C LYS A 897 -19.21 27.49 -13.39
N VAL A 898 -17.94 27.30 -13.71
CA VAL A 898 -16.85 27.56 -12.76
C VAL A 898 -16.79 29.07 -12.50
N ILE A 899 -16.94 29.46 -11.24
CA ILE A 899 -16.88 30.86 -10.78
C ILE A 899 -15.60 31.16 -10.00
N GLY A 900 -14.76 30.16 -9.79
CA GLY A 900 -13.42 30.32 -9.24
C GLY A 900 -12.88 29.05 -8.63
N LYS A 901 -11.80 29.21 -7.87
CA LYS A 901 -11.02 28.13 -7.30
C LYS A 901 -10.53 28.52 -5.91
N ILE A 902 -10.54 27.57 -4.98
CA ILE A 902 -9.94 27.70 -3.65
C ILE A 902 -8.56 27.07 -3.69
N GLU A 903 -7.52 27.88 -3.53
CA GLU A 903 -6.14 27.41 -3.45
C GLU A 903 -5.86 26.80 -2.07
N LEU A 904 -5.28 25.59 -2.05
CA LEU A 904 -4.91 24.90 -0.81
C LEU A 904 -3.45 25.21 -0.47
N LYS A 905 -3.19 25.69 0.74
CA LYS A 905 -1.82 26.03 1.18
C LYS A 905 -1.07 24.77 1.63
N SER A 906 0.19 24.63 1.22
CA SER A 906 1.10 23.61 1.72
C SER A 906 1.37 23.77 3.21
#